data_AF-A0A927CKS1-F1
#
_entry.id   AF-A0A927CKS1-F1
#
_cell.length_a   1.000
_cell.length_b   1.000
_cell.length_c   1.000
_cell.angle_alpha   90.00
_cell.angle_beta   90.00
_cell.angle_gamma   90.00
#
_symmetry.space_group_name_H-M   'P 1'
#
loop_
_entity.id
_entity.type
_entity.pdbx_description
1 polymer ?
#
loop_
_entity_poly.entity_id
_entity_poly.type
_entity_poly.pdbx_seq_one_letter_code
_entity_poly.pdbx_strand_id
1 'polypeptide(L)'
;MASSWKYGKGLFIMLAMLLLLQTAAYGSAAFAEGQAESQSDVYSFEAEASVNTLSGKAAVKSCDPAAGCSGNQLVGDLWGGSSLQFNAVNVPAAGVYVMKVHYISGDPRPMAVSVNGGAGDHYDLPKTANWNTLGTYEIELELGQGDNTIKLDDEGGYSPDIDKIELRLSDGGTDPGEPGEGQAYEAEAAANSMTGNAAVKACQPATGCSGGKKVGDLWGGSTLRFHDVTVPAAGIYTMKLSYISGDPRPVAIRVNDGEAETYTPPQTANWDTLGEYGIELELRQGSNAISFDDNGGWSPDIDKIEIIAAKPPEDDSGNVDQIGKIGDKLDSAKFGSITVAEHEKGLTVSNGKYKITYNTEIGLAAYDWNGKTVVKGIYASVQLDGKQLDSRKYEERVFTLGSVERVKDGHGKGVKVTIANKQSGLPIMKQIYHIYDGLPYFLVSQQVESDSVIGSNDMAPLVLNAKGGIDIGSHSDNRVLIAPFDNDMWSRYQARTINTSLNNNNYVSSELTAIYDNGSRKGLVIGSVTHDTWKTGIYWSGSDDRLNKLKVYGGFSSATSTHDTIPHGIVTGKTLSSPQIMVGYYDDYRDGLEGFGMANAAVAPPLAFGKGVPKGVPVGWNSWGAYDSGLSYDKVVDVSNFFKTNLQKASFNNKGNVYINMDSYWDNLTERQLKDAVSVIRKNGQKAGIYYGPFVYWGDNMEQPVEGTNGVYTYGDIILRDNDGNPLPKVDGAYAVDPTHPGSKQRVEYYFKRFLDYGFEYIKIDFLSHGSFEGKHYDPNAETGIEAYNQGMAHINKVLGGKMFISASIAPLFPSQYAHARRISCDIDGTLGRTEYQLNNLTYGWWQNGTIYPYTDPDYMTLAKGGSLAAAQTRVNSAVISGTVFLNSDNVSDPVAQDYMKKLLTNKQVNAVALKGEAFRPVEGNTGTAAADVFVLKDKKDYYLAVFNYTFDAATKTVDLARAGILGASEVTVTNLWTNKPVKAKEQLTVSLEGAQSMLYKITAK
;
A
#
# COMPACT_ATOMS: atom_id res chain seq x y z
N MET A 1 56.24 -24.34 8.40
CA MET A 1 57.53 -24.43 9.12
C MET A 1 58.66 -24.49 8.10
N ALA A 2 59.86 -23.91 8.29
CA ALA A 2 60.32 -22.91 9.26
C ALA A 2 61.75 -22.43 8.87
N SER A 3 62.26 -21.39 9.56
CA SER A 3 63.69 -20.98 9.65
C SER A 3 64.35 -20.32 8.40
N SER A 4 65.45 -19.54 8.49
CA SER A 4 65.88 -18.49 9.47
C SER A 4 67.22 -17.86 9.02
N TRP A 5 67.62 -16.71 9.63
CA TRP A 5 69.00 -16.13 9.66
C TRP A 5 69.49 -15.41 8.36
N LYS A 6 70.37 -14.37 8.36
CA LYS A 6 71.13 -13.67 9.44
C LYS A 6 71.74 -12.30 9.01
N TYR A 7 71.96 -11.38 9.99
CA TYR A 7 72.84 -10.18 9.99
C TYR A 7 72.60 -9.05 8.93
N GLY A 8 73.00 -7.77 9.10
CA GLY A 8 73.41 -7.02 10.31
C GLY A 8 74.22 -5.70 10.10
N LYS A 9 73.74 -4.56 10.65
CA LYS A 9 74.39 -3.22 10.86
C LYS A 9 74.74 -2.29 9.65
N GLY A 10 74.39 -0.99 9.74
CA GLY A 10 75.30 0.13 9.35
C GLY A 10 74.80 1.35 8.54
N LEU A 11 74.72 2.53 9.20
CA LEU A 11 75.03 3.93 8.75
C LEU A 11 74.62 4.55 7.38
N PHE A 12 73.91 5.71 7.45
CA PHE A 12 74.14 7.03 6.79
C PHE A 12 74.19 7.26 5.24
N ILE A 13 73.19 8.03 4.76
CA ILE A 13 73.26 9.28 3.91
C ILE A 13 73.63 9.28 2.38
N MET A 14 72.74 9.92 1.60
CA MET A 14 72.83 10.65 0.29
C MET A 14 73.17 10.01 -1.08
N LEU A 15 72.15 10.06 -1.98
CA LEU A 15 72.07 10.67 -3.33
C LEU A 15 72.98 10.26 -4.54
N ALA A 16 72.33 10.24 -5.72
CA ALA A 16 72.86 10.44 -7.10
C ALA A 16 73.72 9.29 -7.72
N MET A 17 73.79 9.03 -9.05
CA MET A 17 73.04 9.50 -10.25
C MET A 17 73.38 8.61 -11.49
N LEU A 18 72.48 8.52 -12.50
CA LEU A 18 72.76 8.21 -13.95
C LEU A 18 73.35 6.80 -14.34
N LEU A 19 73.25 6.24 -15.57
CA LEU A 19 72.36 6.37 -16.77
C LEU A 19 72.69 5.24 -17.81
N LEU A 20 71.87 5.08 -18.88
CA LEU A 20 72.12 4.37 -20.17
C LEU A 20 72.10 2.83 -20.15
N LEU A 21 71.79 2.03 -21.20
CA LEU A 21 71.19 2.10 -22.58
C LEU A 21 70.98 0.62 -23.04
N GLN A 22 70.20 0.16 -24.04
CA GLN A 22 69.07 0.66 -24.88
C GLN A 22 68.39 -0.60 -25.52
N THR A 23 67.07 -0.69 -25.71
CA THR A 23 66.29 -0.49 -26.97
C THR A 23 64.92 -1.18 -26.75
N ALA A 24 63.80 -0.92 -27.46
CA ALA A 24 63.54 -0.14 -28.68
C ALA A 24 62.18 0.59 -28.60
N ALA A 25 61.87 1.43 -29.61
CA ALA A 25 60.56 2.01 -30.02
C ALA A 25 59.41 2.11 -28.97
N TYR A 26 58.83 3.28 -28.70
CA TYR A 26 58.11 4.11 -29.68
C TYR A 26 58.28 5.63 -29.43
N GLY A 27 57.85 6.46 -30.39
CA GLY A 27 58.09 7.92 -30.37
C GLY A 27 57.12 8.72 -29.52
N SER A 28 57.64 9.67 -28.73
CA SER A 28 56.86 10.63 -27.97
C SER A 28 56.62 11.93 -28.75
N ALA A 29 55.36 12.25 -29.01
CA ALA A 29 54.88 13.59 -29.31
C ALA A 29 53.71 13.87 -28.36
N ALA A 30 53.67 15.05 -27.75
CA ALA A 30 52.68 15.35 -26.72
C ALA A 30 51.33 15.71 -27.33
N PHE A 31 50.31 14.92 -27.01
CA PHE A 31 48.91 15.34 -26.93
C PHE A 31 48.37 14.90 -25.57
N ALA A 32 47.39 15.65 -25.06
CA ALA A 32 46.78 15.39 -23.77
C ALA A 32 45.42 14.71 -23.94
N GLU A 33 45.14 13.73 -23.08
CA GLU A 33 43.79 13.23 -22.80
C GLU A 33 43.72 12.98 -21.29
N GLY A 34 42.76 13.60 -20.63
CA GLY A 34 42.56 13.48 -19.19
C GLY A 34 41.46 12.47 -18.88
N GLN A 35 41.60 11.74 -17.78
CA GLN A 35 40.50 10.95 -17.22
C GLN A 35 39.65 11.87 -16.34
N ALA A 36 38.33 11.89 -16.57
CA ALA A 36 37.38 12.60 -15.73
C ALA A 36 36.67 11.62 -14.78
N GLU A 37 36.48 12.04 -13.53
CA GLU A 37 35.58 11.40 -12.58
C GLU A 37 34.16 11.90 -12.85
N SER A 38 33.16 11.02 -12.91
CA SER A 38 31.76 11.42 -13.12
C SER A 38 31.14 11.90 -11.81
N GLN A 39 31.53 13.09 -11.38
CA GLN A 39 30.78 13.89 -10.42
C GLN A 39 29.49 14.38 -11.10
N SER A 40 28.35 14.36 -10.43
CA SER A 40 27.14 15.03 -10.93
C SER A 40 27.30 16.54 -10.71
N ASP A 41 27.76 17.22 -11.76
CA ASP A 41 28.07 18.64 -11.70
C ASP A 41 26.79 19.48 -11.46
N VAL A 42 26.81 20.24 -10.36
CA VAL A 42 25.75 21.18 -9.98
C VAL A 42 26.23 22.60 -10.23
N TYR A 43 25.48 23.35 -11.05
CA TYR A 43 25.82 24.70 -11.47
C TYR A 43 25.03 25.71 -10.63
N SER A 44 25.71 26.46 -9.76
CA SER A 44 25.08 27.42 -8.84
C SER A 44 25.30 28.86 -9.28
N PHE A 45 24.24 29.68 -9.20
CA PHE A 45 24.22 31.08 -9.62
C PHE A 45 23.53 31.93 -8.55
N GLU A 46 24.28 32.82 -7.90
CA GLU A 46 23.77 33.70 -6.84
C GLU A 46 22.86 34.80 -7.42
N ALA A 47 21.78 35.18 -6.73
CA ALA A 47 20.81 36.14 -7.24
C ALA A 47 21.36 37.56 -7.33
N GLU A 48 22.19 37.98 -6.37
CA GLU A 48 22.79 39.31 -6.30
C GLU A 48 24.03 39.49 -7.19
N ALA A 49 24.44 38.44 -7.91
CA ALA A 49 25.59 38.48 -8.80
C ALA A 49 25.47 39.64 -9.81
N SER A 50 26.50 40.48 -9.89
CA SER A 50 26.49 41.74 -10.68
C SER A 50 26.38 41.57 -12.20
N VAL A 51 26.25 40.33 -12.68
CA VAL A 51 25.95 39.98 -14.08
C VAL A 51 24.44 39.94 -14.34
N ASN A 52 23.60 39.78 -13.30
CA ASN A 52 22.14 39.64 -13.39
C ASN A 52 21.44 40.99 -13.64
N THR A 53 20.27 40.97 -14.28
CA THR A 53 19.41 42.16 -14.46
C THR A 53 18.34 42.18 -13.39
N LEU A 54 18.20 43.30 -12.68
CA LEU A 54 17.05 43.60 -11.82
C LEU A 54 16.13 44.61 -12.51
N SER A 55 14.81 44.42 -12.42
CA SER A 55 13.81 45.36 -12.95
C SER A 55 12.74 45.74 -11.92
N GLY A 56 12.00 46.81 -12.21
CA GLY A 56 10.94 47.31 -11.33
C GLY A 56 11.48 47.85 -10.02
N LYS A 57 11.19 47.16 -8.91
CA LYS A 57 11.66 47.48 -7.56
C LYS A 57 12.68 46.47 -7.01
N ALA A 58 12.98 45.40 -7.75
CA ALA A 58 13.88 44.34 -7.31
C ALA A 58 15.26 44.91 -6.93
N ALA A 59 15.74 44.56 -5.74
CA ALA A 59 16.93 45.13 -5.14
C ALA A 59 17.70 44.10 -4.32
N VAL A 60 19.03 44.20 -4.35
CA VAL A 60 19.90 43.41 -3.47
C VAL A 60 19.73 43.88 -2.03
N LYS A 61 19.45 42.95 -1.11
CA LYS A 61 19.34 43.18 0.33
C LYS A 61 20.42 42.39 1.09
N SER A 62 20.61 42.74 2.36
CA SER A 62 21.29 41.87 3.33
C SER A 62 20.32 40.81 3.83
N CYS A 63 20.70 39.54 3.74
CA CYS A 63 20.02 38.45 4.43
C CYS A 63 20.56 38.32 5.86
N ASP A 64 19.75 37.83 6.81
CA ASP A 64 20.23 37.54 8.17
C ASP A 64 21.23 36.35 8.12
N PRO A 65 22.44 36.46 8.70
CA PRO A 65 23.38 35.33 8.76
C PRO A 65 22.82 34.08 9.44
N ALA A 66 21.77 34.19 10.26
CA ALA A 66 21.07 33.05 10.86
C ALA A 66 20.05 32.39 9.91
N ALA A 67 19.64 33.05 8.82
CA ALA A 67 18.74 32.49 7.81
C ALA A 67 19.47 31.59 6.80
N GLY A 68 20.78 31.75 6.64
CA GLY A 68 21.66 30.83 5.89
C GLY A 68 21.88 31.14 4.41
N CYS A 69 21.45 32.31 3.91
CA CYS A 69 21.64 32.70 2.51
C CYS A 69 23.11 32.70 2.06
N SER A 70 23.33 32.44 0.77
CA SER A 70 24.59 32.71 0.08
C SER A 70 25.02 34.17 0.26
N GLY A 71 26.33 34.42 0.38
CA GLY A 71 26.89 35.76 0.61
C GLY A 71 26.48 36.50 1.90
N ASN A 72 25.46 36.04 2.65
CA ASN A 72 24.58 36.85 3.52
C ASN A 72 23.82 37.94 2.73
N GLN A 73 23.51 37.69 1.47
CA GLN A 73 22.76 38.59 0.59
C GLN A 73 21.56 37.85 -0.03
N LEU A 74 20.67 38.58 -0.69
CA LEU A 74 19.60 38.05 -1.54
C LEU A 74 19.07 39.18 -2.46
N VAL A 75 18.27 38.84 -3.46
CA VAL A 75 17.46 39.79 -4.23
C VAL A 75 16.02 39.77 -3.72
N GLY A 76 15.56 40.90 -3.22
CA GLY A 76 14.20 41.05 -2.72
C GLY A 76 13.46 42.23 -3.35
N ASP A 77 12.29 42.52 -2.80
CA ASP A 77 11.37 43.56 -3.32
C ASP A 77 10.89 43.30 -4.76
N LEU A 78 10.78 42.00 -5.11
CA LEU A 78 10.10 41.49 -6.30
C LEU A 78 8.58 41.64 -6.13
N TRP A 79 8.06 42.86 -6.30
CA TRP A 79 6.60 43.10 -6.31
C TRP A 79 6.17 44.26 -7.22
N GLY A 80 5.00 44.11 -7.84
CA GLY A 80 4.35 45.12 -8.68
C GLY A 80 5.15 45.55 -9.91
N GLY A 81 5.53 44.61 -10.78
CA GLY A 81 6.18 44.83 -12.08
C GLY A 81 7.70 44.71 -12.05
N SER A 82 8.22 43.81 -11.24
CA SER A 82 9.64 43.60 -10.94
C SER A 82 10.10 42.20 -11.32
N SER A 83 11.38 42.05 -11.66
CA SER A 83 11.96 40.76 -12.01
C SER A 83 13.46 40.68 -11.70
N LEU A 84 13.93 39.44 -11.58
CA LEU A 84 15.33 39.04 -11.51
C LEU A 84 15.63 38.17 -12.74
N GLN A 85 16.57 38.59 -13.58
CA GLN A 85 17.06 37.78 -14.70
C GLN A 85 18.53 37.39 -14.49
N PHE A 86 18.76 36.10 -14.32
CA PHE A 86 20.07 35.48 -14.44
C PHE A 86 20.49 35.51 -15.91
N ASN A 87 21.57 36.23 -16.22
CA ASN A 87 21.96 36.53 -17.61
C ASN A 87 23.04 35.61 -18.19
N ALA A 88 23.69 34.80 -17.36
CA ALA A 88 24.89 34.03 -17.71
C ALA A 88 24.80 32.59 -17.19
N VAL A 89 23.65 31.94 -17.43
CA VAL A 89 23.38 30.57 -16.99
C VAL A 89 24.02 29.59 -17.99
N ASN A 90 25.33 29.39 -17.84
CA ASN A 90 26.09 28.51 -18.72
C ASN A 90 25.97 27.04 -18.28
N VAL A 91 25.53 26.15 -19.17
CA VAL A 91 25.48 24.69 -18.93
C VAL A 91 26.15 23.91 -20.08
N PRO A 92 26.88 22.81 -19.80
CA PRO A 92 27.73 22.17 -20.81
C PRO A 92 27.00 21.22 -21.76
N ALA A 93 25.72 20.92 -21.53
CA ALA A 93 24.86 20.11 -22.39
C ALA A 93 23.47 20.74 -22.51
N ALA A 94 22.73 20.39 -23.57
CA ALA A 94 21.32 20.74 -23.68
C ALA A 94 20.45 19.65 -23.05
N GLY A 95 19.28 20.02 -22.50
CA GLY A 95 18.30 19.09 -21.93
C GLY A 95 17.58 19.66 -20.71
N VAL A 96 16.82 18.81 -20.01
CA VAL A 96 16.11 19.18 -18.79
C VAL A 96 17.07 19.31 -17.61
N TYR A 97 17.08 20.48 -16.99
CA TYR A 97 17.75 20.74 -15.73
C TYR A 97 16.72 20.93 -14.62
N VAL A 98 16.97 20.31 -13.47
CA VAL A 98 16.23 20.61 -12.24
C VAL A 98 16.88 21.83 -11.60
N MET A 99 16.16 22.94 -11.58
CA MET A 99 16.49 24.18 -10.92
C MET A 99 15.94 24.19 -9.50
N LYS A 100 16.85 24.09 -8.53
CA LYS A 100 16.56 24.33 -7.12
C LYS A 100 16.69 25.83 -6.83
N VAL A 101 15.57 26.51 -6.66
CA VAL A 101 15.50 27.91 -6.21
C VAL A 101 15.62 27.96 -4.70
N HIS A 102 16.58 28.74 -4.19
CA HIS A 102 16.73 29.04 -2.76
C HIS A 102 16.09 30.40 -2.48
N TYR A 103 15.15 30.47 -1.55
CA TYR A 103 14.29 31.65 -1.35
C TYR A 103 13.82 31.82 0.11
N ILE A 104 13.33 33.03 0.43
CA ILE A 104 12.67 33.36 1.68
C ILE A 104 11.28 33.94 1.36
N SER A 105 10.24 33.37 1.98
CA SER A 105 8.87 33.90 1.89
C SER A 105 8.07 33.58 3.14
N GLY A 106 7.69 34.58 3.93
CA GLY A 106 6.91 34.39 5.16
C GLY A 106 5.41 34.11 4.94
N ASP A 107 4.93 34.32 3.71
CA ASP A 107 3.64 33.90 3.18
C ASP A 107 3.85 33.17 1.83
N PRO A 108 2.88 32.36 1.33
CA PRO A 108 3.01 31.71 0.02
C PRO A 108 3.00 32.77 -1.08
N ARG A 109 3.88 32.63 -2.08
CA ARG A 109 4.05 33.65 -3.12
C ARG A 109 4.45 33.06 -4.48
N PRO A 110 3.81 33.50 -5.57
CA PRO A 110 4.13 33.02 -6.90
C PRO A 110 5.40 33.66 -7.48
N MET A 111 5.98 33.01 -8.48
CA MET A 111 6.82 33.64 -9.50
C MET A 111 6.55 33.02 -10.86
N ALA A 112 6.68 33.79 -11.93
CA ALA A 112 6.77 33.25 -13.28
C ALA A 112 8.24 33.03 -13.65
N VAL A 113 8.59 31.83 -14.10
CA VAL A 113 9.93 31.47 -14.58
C VAL A 113 9.91 31.40 -16.10
N SER A 114 10.79 32.15 -16.76
CA SER A 114 10.93 32.14 -18.22
C SER A 114 12.38 31.91 -18.64
N VAL A 115 12.60 30.99 -19.57
CA VAL A 115 13.92 30.63 -20.11
C VAL A 115 14.12 31.29 -21.48
N ASN A 116 15.31 31.86 -21.72
CA ASN A 116 15.76 32.41 -23.01
C ASN A 116 14.80 33.41 -23.68
N GLY A 117 13.94 34.08 -22.89
CA GLY A 117 12.92 35.00 -23.39
C GLY A 117 11.68 34.34 -24.00
N GLY A 118 11.44 33.06 -23.70
CA GLY A 118 10.22 32.33 -24.04
C GLY A 118 9.01 32.75 -23.20
N ALA A 119 8.01 31.88 -23.13
CA ALA A 119 6.90 32.03 -22.20
C ALA A 119 7.37 31.97 -20.74
N GLY A 120 6.56 32.48 -19.82
CA GLY A 120 6.75 32.31 -18.38
C GLY A 120 5.77 31.30 -17.83
N ASP A 121 6.29 30.25 -17.20
CA ASP A 121 5.50 29.25 -16.48
C ASP A 121 5.34 29.67 -15.01
N HIS A 122 4.14 29.49 -14.45
CA HIS A 122 3.75 30.06 -13.16
C HIS A 122 3.90 29.04 -12.02
N TYR A 123 4.60 29.41 -10.95
CA TYR A 123 4.86 28.54 -9.80
C TYR A 123 4.48 29.23 -8.49
N ASP A 124 3.49 28.68 -7.78
CA ASP A 124 3.13 29.05 -6.41
C ASP A 124 4.14 28.45 -5.41
N LEU A 125 5.15 29.22 -4.99
CA LEU A 125 6.09 28.73 -3.98
C LEU A 125 5.43 28.77 -2.59
N PRO A 126 5.53 27.68 -1.81
CA PRO A 126 4.95 27.62 -0.48
C PRO A 126 5.64 28.62 0.46
N LYS A 127 4.98 28.96 1.58
CA LYS A 127 5.65 29.76 2.59
C LYS A 127 6.82 28.98 3.22
N THR A 128 7.94 29.65 3.37
CA THR A 128 8.97 29.29 4.35
C THR A 128 8.44 29.52 5.77
N ALA A 129 9.18 29.08 6.80
CA ALA A 129 8.71 29.18 8.18
C ALA A 129 8.47 30.63 8.66
N ASN A 130 9.24 31.59 8.13
CA ASN A 130 9.14 33.04 8.41
C ASN A 130 10.10 33.82 7.49
N TRP A 131 10.06 35.15 7.54
CA TRP A 131 10.90 36.07 6.76
C TRP A 131 12.43 36.01 7.02
N ASN A 132 12.91 35.08 7.86
CA ASN A 132 14.33 34.82 8.12
C ASN A 132 14.64 33.31 8.05
N THR A 133 14.00 32.56 7.14
CA THR A 133 14.27 31.12 6.96
C THR A 133 14.37 30.79 5.48
N LEU A 134 15.55 30.35 5.04
CA LEU A 134 15.78 29.87 3.69
C LEU A 134 15.01 28.57 3.46
N GLY A 135 14.15 28.56 2.44
CA GLY A 135 13.52 27.36 1.88
C GLY A 135 14.05 27.09 0.48
N THR A 136 13.74 25.91 -0.05
CA THR A 136 14.10 25.53 -1.42
C THR A 136 12.93 24.93 -2.17
N TYR A 137 12.83 25.21 -3.47
CA TYR A 137 11.79 24.68 -4.36
C TYR A 137 12.45 24.21 -5.66
N GLU A 138 12.10 23.01 -6.15
CA GLU A 138 12.68 22.43 -7.37
C GLU A 138 11.71 22.56 -8.56
N ILE A 139 12.21 23.06 -9.68
CA ILE A 139 11.49 23.33 -10.94
C ILE A 139 12.28 22.67 -12.07
N GLU A 140 11.65 21.86 -12.91
CA GLU A 140 12.31 21.35 -14.13
C GLU A 140 12.15 22.34 -15.28
N LEU A 141 13.22 22.56 -16.06
CA LEU A 141 13.24 23.46 -17.21
C LEU A 141 14.28 23.04 -18.27
N GLU A 142 13.93 23.16 -19.55
CA GLU A 142 14.82 22.86 -20.67
C GLU A 142 15.85 23.98 -20.88
N LEU A 143 17.14 23.64 -20.92
CA LEU A 143 18.22 24.57 -21.26
C LEU A 143 18.93 24.16 -22.55
N GLY A 144 19.37 25.16 -23.32
CA GLY A 144 20.28 24.98 -24.44
C GLY A 144 21.72 24.78 -23.96
N GLN A 145 22.54 24.12 -24.76
CA GLN A 145 23.98 24.00 -24.49
C GLN A 145 24.65 25.38 -24.61
N GLY A 146 25.41 25.78 -23.59
CA GLY A 146 26.07 27.08 -23.52
C GLY A 146 25.29 28.08 -22.65
N ASP A 147 25.35 29.36 -23.03
CA ASP A 147 24.76 30.46 -22.25
C ASP A 147 23.23 30.52 -22.41
N ASN A 148 22.52 30.49 -21.28
CA ASN A 148 21.09 30.71 -21.18
C ASN A 148 20.78 31.94 -20.32
N THR A 149 19.55 32.45 -20.43
CA THR A 149 18.98 33.38 -19.45
C THR A 149 17.78 32.74 -18.75
N ILE A 150 17.69 32.90 -17.42
CA ILE A 150 16.50 32.50 -16.64
C ILE A 150 15.97 33.75 -15.95
N LYS A 151 14.69 34.07 -16.13
CA LYS A 151 14.03 35.23 -15.55
C LYS A 151 12.89 34.82 -14.62
N LEU A 152 12.97 35.26 -13.36
CA LEU A 152 11.93 35.20 -12.35
C LEU A 152 11.18 36.53 -12.33
N ASP A 153 9.89 36.55 -12.67
CA ASP A 153 9.03 37.76 -12.74
C ASP A 153 7.89 37.68 -11.72
N ASP A 154 7.46 38.83 -11.19
CA ASP A 154 6.37 38.92 -10.20
C ASP A 154 4.96 39.00 -10.82
N GLU A 155 4.84 39.15 -12.13
CA GLU A 155 3.59 39.32 -12.90
C GLU A 155 2.67 40.46 -12.40
N GLY A 156 3.23 41.44 -11.69
CA GLY A 156 2.51 42.51 -11.01
C GLY A 156 2.06 42.19 -9.58
N GLY A 157 2.33 40.98 -9.09
CA GLY A 157 2.00 40.49 -7.76
C GLY A 157 3.09 40.76 -6.71
N TYR A 158 3.36 39.76 -5.87
CA TYR A 158 4.44 39.74 -4.88
C TYR A 158 5.11 38.36 -4.93
N SER A 159 6.40 38.31 -5.24
CA SER A 159 7.20 37.09 -5.22
C SER A 159 8.02 36.93 -3.94
N PRO A 160 8.62 35.76 -3.70
CA PRO A 160 9.63 35.57 -2.67
C PRO A 160 10.86 36.48 -2.85
N ASP A 161 11.61 36.66 -1.76
CA ASP A 161 12.98 37.21 -1.81
C ASP A 161 13.93 36.02 -2.14
N ILE A 162 14.77 36.14 -3.18
CA ILE A 162 15.55 35.03 -3.79
C ILE A 162 17.02 35.10 -3.41
N ASP A 163 17.58 34.00 -2.88
CA ASP A 163 19.00 33.86 -2.54
C ASP A 163 19.82 33.45 -3.78
N LYS A 164 19.51 32.31 -4.38
CA LYS A 164 20.25 31.75 -5.51
C LYS A 164 19.47 30.67 -6.26
N ILE A 165 20.02 30.20 -7.38
CA ILE A 165 19.58 28.98 -8.06
C ILE A 165 20.72 27.95 -8.17
N GLU A 166 20.35 26.67 -8.17
CA GLU A 166 21.25 25.54 -8.44
C GLU A 166 20.64 24.64 -9.53
N LEU A 167 21.39 24.34 -10.58
CA LEU A 167 20.98 23.47 -11.67
C LEU A 167 21.69 22.13 -11.60
N ARG A 168 20.96 21.02 -11.75
CA ARG A 168 21.49 19.69 -12.07
C ARG A 168 20.83 19.16 -13.34
N LEU A 169 21.56 18.48 -14.22
CA LEU A 169 20.96 17.75 -15.33
C LEU A 169 20.09 16.61 -14.75
N SER A 170 18.91 16.34 -15.32
CA SER A 170 18.00 15.34 -14.75
C SER A 170 18.42 13.90 -15.14
N ASP A 171 19.05 13.18 -14.20
CA ASP A 171 19.64 11.84 -14.39
C ASP A 171 18.61 10.70 -14.53
N GLY A 172 17.74 10.77 -15.55
CA GLY A 172 17.12 9.60 -16.17
C GLY A 172 16.14 8.77 -15.33
N GLY A 173 15.65 9.28 -14.20
CA GLY A 173 14.51 8.68 -13.49
C GLY A 173 13.25 8.81 -14.33
N THR A 174 12.69 7.70 -14.82
CA THR A 174 11.61 7.75 -15.82
C THR A 174 10.25 8.11 -15.23
N ASP A 175 9.94 9.40 -15.21
CA ASP A 175 8.62 9.84 -15.68
C ASP A 175 8.51 9.49 -17.19
N PRO A 176 7.32 9.21 -17.77
CA PRO A 176 7.21 8.46 -19.03
C PRO A 176 7.42 9.29 -20.31
N GLY A 177 8.46 10.13 -20.32
CA GLY A 177 8.98 10.84 -21.48
C GLY A 177 8.47 12.27 -21.62
N GLU A 178 9.41 13.20 -21.80
CA GLU A 178 9.12 14.53 -22.35
C GLU A 178 8.50 14.43 -23.75
N PRO A 179 7.77 15.48 -24.19
CA PRO A 179 6.68 15.29 -25.15
C PRO A 179 7.15 14.95 -26.56
N GLY A 180 6.68 13.80 -27.05
CA GLY A 180 5.98 13.83 -28.33
C GLY A 180 4.64 14.53 -28.12
N GLU A 181 4.27 15.46 -29.00
CA GLU A 181 3.02 16.25 -28.89
C GLU A 181 1.82 15.33 -28.62
N GLY A 182 1.29 15.38 -27.39
CA GLY A 182 0.13 14.61 -26.98
C GLY A 182 -1.11 15.16 -27.69
N GLN A 183 -1.94 14.28 -28.28
CA GLN A 183 -3.16 14.79 -28.92
C GLN A 183 -4.19 15.12 -27.83
N ALA A 184 -4.39 16.42 -27.62
CA ALA A 184 -5.40 16.95 -26.70
C ALA A 184 -6.82 16.91 -27.30
N TYR A 185 -7.79 16.62 -26.44
CA TYR A 185 -9.23 16.63 -26.73
C TYR A 185 -9.97 17.33 -25.59
N GLU A 186 -10.61 18.45 -25.90
CA GLU A 186 -11.41 19.23 -24.94
C GLU A 186 -12.66 18.45 -24.50
N ALA A 187 -13.02 18.49 -23.21
CA ALA A 187 -14.20 17.80 -22.70
C ALA A 187 -15.50 18.34 -23.29
N GLU A 188 -15.59 19.65 -23.56
CA GLU A 188 -16.78 20.28 -24.09
C GLU A 188 -16.81 20.41 -25.62
N ALA A 189 -15.86 19.75 -26.31
CA ALA A 189 -15.85 19.65 -27.77
C ALA A 189 -17.20 19.16 -28.30
N ALA A 190 -17.73 19.83 -29.33
CA ALA A 190 -19.06 19.57 -29.88
C ALA A 190 -19.23 18.19 -30.56
N ALA A 191 -18.17 17.40 -30.68
CA ALA A 191 -18.20 16.00 -31.09
C ALA A 191 -18.48 15.03 -29.92
N ASN A 192 -18.28 15.46 -28.67
CA ASN A 192 -18.51 14.65 -27.48
C ASN A 192 -20.01 14.60 -27.15
N SER A 193 -20.45 13.54 -26.46
CA SER A 193 -21.82 13.42 -25.96
C SER A 193 -21.87 13.35 -24.44
N MET A 194 -22.83 14.04 -23.84
CA MET A 194 -23.12 13.99 -22.40
C MET A 194 -24.48 13.33 -22.14
N THR A 195 -24.63 12.65 -20.98
CA THR A 195 -25.90 12.09 -20.51
C THR A 195 -26.15 12.43 -19.04
N GLY A 196 -27.41 12.32 -18.60
CA GLY A 196 -27.79 12.57 -17.22
C GLY A 196 -27.81 14.07 -16.90
N ASN A 197 -27.12 14.45 -15.83
CA ASN A 197 -26.94 15.83 -15.37
C ASN A 197 -25.68 16.50 -15.97
N ALA A 198 -24.76 15.73 -16.56
CA ALA A 198 -23.49 16.22 -17.08
C ALA A 198 -23.68 17.36 -18.09
N ALA A 199 -23.00 18.48 -17.87
CA ALA A 199 -23.19 19.70 -18.63
C ALA A 199 -21.92 20.56 -18.69
N VAL A 200 -21.74 21.24 -19.82
CA VAL A 200 -20.70 22.26 -20.01
C VAL A 200 -20.89 23.41 -19.02
N LYS A 201 -19.84 23.74 -18.27
CA LYS A 201 -19.74 24.86 -17.35
C LYS A 201 -18.70 25.86 -17.85
N ALA A 202 -18.83 27.12 -17.45
CA ALA A 202 -17.69 28.03 -17.45
C ALA A 202 -16.73 27.60 -16.32
N CYS A 203 -15.43 27.68 -16.56
CA CYS A 203 -14.41 27.55 -15.54
C CYS A 203 -13.95 28.95 -15.09
N GLN A 204 -13.42 29.11 -13.87
CA GLN A 204 -12.87 30.40 -13.47
C GLN A 204 -11.60 30.68 -14.27
N PRO A 205 -11.35 31.92 -14.73
CA PRO A 205 -10.12 32.24 -15.47
C PRO A 205 -8.83 31.92 -14.70
N ALA A 206 -8.86 32.02 -13.38
CA ALA A 206 -7.71 31.70 -12.50
C ALA A 206 -7.46 30.19 -12.34
N THR A 207 -8.38 29.31 -12.76
CA THR A 207 -8.22 27.85 -12.68
C THR A 207 -7.42 27.27 -13.85
N GLY A 208 -7.25 28.03 -14.95
CA GLY A 208 -6.43 27.60 -16.09
C GLY A 208 -7.04 26.57 -17.04
N CYS A 209 -8.32 26.19 -16.86
CA CYS A 209 -9.03 25.27 -17.75
C CYS A 209 -8.90 25.61 -19.24
N SER A 210 -8.71 24.61 -20.10
CA SER A 210 -8.70 24.81 -21.55
C SER A 210 -10.05 25.29 -22.07
N GLY A 211 -10.02 26.14 -23.10
CA GLY A 211 -11.21 26.84 -23.61
C GLY A 211 -11.93 27.77 -22.62
N GLY A 212 -11.46 27.91 -21.37
CA GLY A 212 -12.16 28.59 -20.28
C GLY A 212 -13.42 27.85 -19.78
N LYS A 213 -13.52 26.54 -20.03
CA LYS A 213 -14.72 25.74 -19.78
C LYS A 213 -14.34 24.37 -19.18
N LYS A 214 -15.35 23.58 -18.82
CA LYS A 214 -15.22 22.19 -18.36
C LYS A 214 -16.55 21.47 -18.50
N VAL A 215 -16.57 20.15 -18.48
CA VAL A 215 -17.80 19.37 -18.28
C VAL A 215 -17.89 18.98 -16.82
N GLY A 216 -18.93 19.49 -16.15
CA GLY A 216 -19.23 19.20 -14.75
C GLY A 216 -20.62 18.60 -14.56
N ASP A 217 -21.06 18.47 -13.32
CA ASP A 217 -22.31 17.78 -12.94
C ASP A 217 -22.37 16.29 -13.36
N LEU A 218 -21.22 15.59 -13.38
CA LEU A 218 -21.18 14.13 -13.56
C LEU A 218 -21.65 13.42 -12.27
N TRP A 219 -22.96 13.33 -12.06
CA TRP A 219 -23.60 12.59 -10.96
C TRP A 219 -24.99 12.05 -11.32
N GLY A 220 -25.44 11.00 -10.64
CA GLY A 220 -26.77 10.41 -10.79
C GLY A 220 -27.01 9.60 -12.08
N GLY A 221 -25.99 8.89 -12.60
CA GLY A 221 -26.08 8.16 -13.87
C GLY A 221 -25.73 9.03 -15.08
N SER A 222 -24.67 9.82 -14.94
CA SER A 222 -24.21 10.81 -15.89
C SER A 222 -22.91 10.36 -16.56
N THR A 223 -22.80 10.62 -17.86
CA THR A 223 -21.60 10.27 -18.64
C THR A 223 -21.12 11.43 -19.49
N LEU A 224 -19.82 11.44 -19.77
CA LEU A 224 -19.17 12.19 -20.84
C LEU A 224 -18.47 11.17 -21.76
N ARG A 225 -18.73 11.23 -23.07
CA ARG A 225 -18.07 10.36 -24.06
C ARG A 225 -17.40 11.17 -25.16
N PHE A 226 -16.08 11.02 -25.23
CA PHE A 226 -15.25 11.35 -26.38
C PHE A 226 -15.44 10.24 -27.42
N HIS A 227 -15.72 10.58 -28.68
CA HIS A 227 -16.02 9.59 -29.73
C HIS A 227 -14.87 9.34 -30.73
N ASP A 228 -14.00 10.33 -30.97
CA ASP A 228 -13.00 10.29 -32.05
C ASP A 228 -11.55 10.45 -31.57
N VAL A 229 -11.22 9.78 -30.46
CA VAL A 229 -9.86 9.72 -29.91
C VAL A 229 -8.99 8.88 -30.83
N THR A 230 -8.21 9.55 -31.68
CA THR A 230 -7.56 8.96 -32.85
C THR A 230 -6.08 8.77 -32.62
N VAL A 231 -5.58 7.53 -32.78
CA VAL A 231 -4.16 7.21 -32.60
C VAL A 231 -3.50 6.57 -33.84
N PRO A 232 -2.21 6.86 -34.12
CA PRO A 232 -1.55 6.46 -35.36
C PRO A 232 -1.25 4.96 -35.45
N ALA A 233 -1.15 4.27 -34.32
CA ALA A 233 -0.89 2.83 -34.22
C ALA A 233 -1.68 2.21 -33.05
N ALA A 234 -1.97 0.91 -33.11
CA ALA A 234 -2.52 0.21 -31.95
C ALA A 234 -1.44 0.01 -30.89
N GLY A 235 -1.76 0.22 -29.61
CA GLY A 235 -0.80 0.12 -28.52
C GLY A 235 -1.28 0.76 -27.23
N ILE A 236 -0.34 0.96 -26.30
CA ILE A 236 -0.59 1.60 -25.01
C ILE A 236 -0.32 3.11 -25.13
N TYR A 237 -1.21 3.90 -24.57
CA TYR A 237 -1.12 5.36 -24.52
C TYR A 237 -1.37 5.84 -23.10
N THR A 238 -0.60 6.82 -22.66
CA THR A 238 -0.85 7.53 -21.41
C THR A 238 -1.86 8.63 -21.71
N MET A 239 -3.06 8.51 -21.18
CA MET A 239 -4.06 9.56 -21.12
C MET A 239 -3.80 10.43 -19.89
N LYS A 240 -3.31 11.65 -20.11
CA LYS A 240 -3.29 12.70 -19.09
C LYS A 240 -4.70 13.26 -18.96
N LEU A 241 -5.36 13.05 -17.82
CA LEU A 241 -6.67 13.61 -17.51
C LEU A 241 -6.48 14.93 -16.76
N SER A 242 -6.96 16.04 -17.30
CA SER A 242 -7.06 17.33 -16.59
C SER A 242 -8.47 17.42 -15.98
N TYR A 243 -8.56 17.64 -14.67
CA TYR A 243 -9.80 17.52 -13.88
C TYR A 243 -9.82 18.49 -12.69
N ILE A 244 -10.99 18.65 -12.07
CA ILE A 244 -11.16 19.44 -10.83
C ILE A 244 -12.01 18.65 -9.84
N SER A 245 -11.54 18.54 -8.59
CA SER A 245 -12.24 17.83 -7.52
C SER A 245 -11.86 18.39 -6.14
N GLY A 246 -12.70 19.26 -5.57
CA GLY A 246 -12.49 19.79 -4.21
C GLY A 246 -12.83 18.81 -3.07
N ASP A 247 -13.17 17.57 -3.40
CA ASP A 247 -13.20 16.39 -2.52
C ASP A 247 -12.79 15.13 -3.33
N PRO A 248 -12.36 14.02 -2.70
CA PRO A 248 -11.89 12.84 -3.42
C PRO A 248 -13.04 12.14 -4.15
N ARG A 249 -13.00 12.08 -5.49
CA ARG A 249 -14.07 11.51 -6.31
C ARG A 249 -13.59 10.43 -7.27
N PRO A 250 -14.24 9.26 -7.30
CA PRO A 250 -13.98 8.25 -8.31
C PRO A 250 -14.59 8.65 -9.65
N VAL A 251 -14.05 8.12 -10.74
CA VAL A 251 -14.68 8.13 -12.07
C VAL A 251 -14.44 6.80 -12.76
N ALA A 252 -15.50 6.23 -13.37
CA ALA A 252 -15.40 5.00 -14.14
C ALA A 252 -15.07 5.34 -15.60
N ILE A 253 -13.99 4.77 -16.13
CA ILE A 253 -13.47 5.08 -17.46
C ILE A 253 -13.53 3.81 -18.32
N ARG A 254 -14.20 3.91 -19.48
CA ARG A 254 -14.36 2.82 -20.44
C ARG A 254 -13.75 3.20 -21.78
N VAL A 255 -12.89 2.34 -22.31
CA VAL A 255 -12.34 2.45 -23.67
C VAL A 255 -13.14 1.55 -24.62
N ASN A 256 -13.61 2.12 -25.73
CA ASN A 256 -14.37 1.44 -26.78
C ASN A 256 -15.56 0.62 -26.21
N ASP A 257 -15.49 -0.71 -26.42
CA ASP A 257 -16.47 -1.72 -26.00
C ASP A 257 -16.00 -2.50 -24.75
N GLY A 258 -14.87 -2.08 -24.15
CA GLY A 258 -14.22 -2.77 -23.05
C GLY A 258 -14.95 -2.65 -21.70
N GLU A 259 -14.32 -3.15 -20.65
CA GLU A 259 -14.76 -2.95 -19.27
C GLU A 259 -14.62 -1.46 -18.86
N ALA A 260 -15.39 -1.04 -17.87
CA ALA A 260 -15.23 0.28 -17.25
C ALA A 260 -14.39 0.12 -15.98
N GLU A 261 -13.19 0.68 -15.95
CA GLU A 261 -12.31 0.64 -14.78
C GLU A 261 -12.51 1.90 -13.93
N THR A 262 -12.63 1.73 -12.62
CA THR A 262 -12.75 2.88 -11.70
C THR A 262 -11.37 3.41 -11.35
N TYR A 263 -11.19 4.71 -11.57
CA TYR A 263 -10.04 5.49 -11.14
C TYR A 263 -10.47 6.45 -10.04
N THR A 264 -9.55 6.85 -9.16
CA THR A 264 -9.82 7.88 -8.14
C THR A 264 -8.66 8.86 -8.18
N PRO A 265 -8.76 9.91 -9.01
CA PRO A 265 -7.80 11.00 -8.97
C PRO A 265 -7.74 11.60 -7.55
N PRO A 266 -6.57 12.12 -7.12
CA PRO A 266 -6.46 12.89 -5.87
C PRO A 266 -7.48 14.03 -5.80
N GLN A 267 -7.77 14.53 -4.60
CA GLN A 267 -8.48 15.81 -4.48
C GLN A 267 -7.55 16.95 -4.93
N THR A 268 -8.08 17.86 -5.74
CA THR A 268 -7.44 19.16 -6.00
C THR A 268 -7.64 20.07 -4.78
N ALA A 269 -6.85 21.14 -4.66
CA ALA A 269 -6.87 21.99 -3.46
C ALA A 269 -8.24 22.64 -3.16
N ASN A 270 -9.08 22.81 -4.18
CA ASN A 270 -10.47 23.29 -4.11
C ASN A 270 -11.16 23.14 -5.49
N TRP A 271 -12.44 23.51 -5.56
CA TRP A 271 -13.28 23.48 -6.78
C TRP A 271 -12.90 24.47 -7.89
N ASP A 272 -11.87 25.28 -7.67
CA ASP A 272 -11.30 26.25 -8.60
C ASP A 272 -9.80 25.98 -8.87
N THR A 273 -9.30 24.78 -8.56
CA THR A 273 -7.91 24.34 -8.82
C THR A 273 -7.89 23.16 -9.79
N LEU A 274 -7.17 23.29 -10.91
CA LEU A 274 -6.95 22.20 -11.87
C LEU A 274 -5.95 21.18 -11.30
N GLY A 275 -6.24 19.90 -11.49
CA GLY A 275 -5.34 18.79 -11.23
C GLY A 275 -5.14 17.95 -12.49
N GLU A 276 -4.06 17.17 -12.50
CA GLU A 276 -3.74 16.25 -13.59
C GLU A 276 -3.52 14.83 -13.07
N TYR A 277 -3.94 13.83 -13.82
CA TYR A 277 -3.87 12.43 -13.41
C TYR A 277 -3.59 11.51 -14.62
N GLY A 278 -2.47 10.78 -14.58
CA GLY A 278 -2.03 9.90 -15.65
C GLY A 278 -2.67 8.51 -15.58
N ILE A 279 -3.42 8.15 -16.61
CA ILE A 279 -4.12 6.87 -16.79
C ILE A 279 -3.58 6.19 -18.04
N GLU A 280 -3.39 4.86 -18.03
CA GLU A 280 -2.80 4.15 -19.17
C GLU A 280 -3.84 3.24 -19.85
N LEU A 281 -3.99 3.39 -21.16
CA LEU A 281 -5.09 2.83 -21.96
C LEU A 281 -4.55 2.06 -23.17
N GLU A 282 -5.14 0.90 -23.47
CA GLU A 282 -4.92 0.22 -24.76
C GLU A 282 -5.87 0.82 -25.82
N LEU A 283 -5.31 1.47 -26.83
CA LEU A 283 -6.06 2.10 -27.93
C LEU A 283 -5.81 1.35 -29.25
N ARG A 284 -6.87 1.19 -30.03
CA ARG A 284 -6.85 0.59 -31.38
C ARG A 284 -6.35 1.63 -32.38
N GLN A 285 -5.68 1.20 -33.45
CA GLN A 285 -5.27 2.11 -34.53
C GLN A 285 -6.51 2.80 -35.16
N GLY A 286 -6.43 4.13 -35.35
CA GLY A 286 -7.56 4.94 -35.80
C GLY A 286 -8.39 5.49 -34.64
N SER A 287 -9.67 5.73 -34.88
CA SER A 287 -10.61 6.33 -33.91
C SER A 287 -11.01 5.35 -32.80
N ASN A 288 -11.04 5.86 -31.57
CA ASN A 288 -11.47 5.18 -30.35
C ASN A 288 -12.46 6.07 -29.60
N ALA A 289 -13.38 5.46 -28.88
CA ALA A 289 -14.22 6.17 -27.93
C ALA A 289 -13.71 5.99 -26.49
N ILE A 290 -13.71 7.07 -25.71
CA ILE A 290 -13.39 7.05 -24.27
C ILE A 290 -14.58 7.65 -23.52
N SER A 291 -15.13 6.91 -22.56
CA SER A 291 -16.31 7.31 -21.79
C SER A 291 -15.98 7.40 -20.30
N PHE A 292 -16.34 8.52 -19.70
CA PHE A 292 -16.27 8.81 -18.27
C PHE A 292 -17.69 8.72 -17.71
N ASP A 293 -17.86 8.01 -16.61
CA ASP A 293 -19.14 7.58 -16.04
C ASP A 293 -19.08 7.75 -14.51
N ASP A 294 -20.14 8.28 -13.89
CA ASP A 294 -20.22 8.48 -12.44
C ASP A 294 -20.53 7.20 -11.66
N ASN A 295 -20.97 6.15 -12.35
CA ASN A 295 -21.46 4.88 -11.78
C ASN A 295 -22.56 5.09 -10.71
N GLY A 296 -23.38 6.14 -10.87
CA GLY A 296 -24.41 6.55 -9.90
C GLY A 296 -23.91 7.33 -8.67
N GLY A 297 -22.63 7.72 -8.63
CA GLY A 297 -22.00 8.50 -7.58
C GLY A 297 -21.86 9.99 -7.91
N TRP A 298 -20.66 10.52 -7.69
CA TRP A 298 -20.22 11.86 -8.08
C TRP A 298 -18.79 11.76 -8.60
N SER A 299 -18.56 12.20 -9.84
CA SER A 299 -17.23 12.29 -10.45
C SER A 299 -16.62 13.70 -10.30
N PRO A 300 -15.32 13.86 -10.59
CA PRO A 300 -14.71 15.16 -10.85
C PRO A 300 -15.37 15.91 -12.01
N ASP A 301 -15.19 17.22 -12.07
CA ASP A 301 -15.35 17.95 -13.34
C ASP A 301 -14.16 17.62 -14.25
N ILE A 302 -14.39 17.51 -15.57
CA ILE A 302 -13.38 17.15 -16.56
C ILE A 302 -13.12 18.35 -17.49
N ASP A 303 -11.86 18.71 -17.65
CA ASP A 303 -11.38 19.83 -18.48
C ASP A 303 -11.03 19.35 -19.90
N LYS A 304 -10.00 18.50 -19.98
CA LYS A 304 -9.53 17.87 -21.22
C LYS A 304 -8.92 16.50 -20.94
N ILE A 305 -8.68 15.74 -22.02
CA ILE A 305 -7.77 14.59 -22.02
C ILE A 305 -6.66 14.82 -23.04
N GLU A 306 -5.46 14.34 -22.76
CA GLU A 306 -4.32 14.39 -23.68
C GLU A 306 -3.73 12.99 -23.86
N ILE A 307 -3.60 12.55 -25.11
CA ILE A 307 -3.21 11.17 -25.46
C ILE A 307 -1.76 11.15 -25.94
N ILE A 308 -0.89 10.61 -25.09
CA ILE A 308 0.56 10.53 -25.30
C ILE A 308 0.92 9.07 -25.62
N ALA A 309 1.76 8.84 -26.64
CA ALA A 309 2.19 7.49 -27.01
C ALA A 309 3.18 6.93 -25.98
N ALA A 310 2.75 5.94 -25.19
CA ALA A 310 3.61 5.38 -24.15
C ALA A 310 4.74 4.56 -24.79
N LYS A 311 5.99 4.76 -24.34
CA LYS A 311 7.11 3.92 -24.79
C LYS A 311 6.81 2.47 -24.41
N PRO A 312 6.82 1.50 -25.36
CA PRO A 312 6.56 0.12 -25.03
C PRO A 312 7.59 -0.37 -24.01
N PRO A 313 7.18 -1.03 -22.91
CA PRO A 313 8.09 -1.41 -21.84
C PRO A 313 9.22 -2.29 -22.37
N GLU A 314 10.46 -1.90 -22.07
CA GLU A 314 11.65 -2.61 -22.59
C GLU A 314 11.68 -4.07 -22.15
N ASP A 315 11.62 -4.98 -23.12
CA ASP A 315 11.62 -6.42 -22.93
C ASP A 315 13.06 -6.92 -22.72
N ASP A 316 13.48 -6.96 -21.47
CA ASP A 316 14.72 -7.60 -21.00
C ASP A 316 14.42 -9.01 -20.49
N SER A 317 13.67 -9.80 -21.27
CA SER A 317 13.40 -11.23 -20.98
C SER A 317 14.66 -12.05 -20.86
N GLY A 318 15.72 -11.68 -21.59
CA GLY A 318 16.82 -12.58 -21.89
C GLY A 318 16.29 -13.83 -22.61
N ASN A 319 17.05 -14.92 -22.55
CA ASN A 319 16.76 -16.10 -23.38
C ASN A 319 15.81 -17.10 -22.69
N VAL A 320 14.59 -16.65 -22.33
CA VAL A 320 13.59 -17.42 -21.54
C VAL A 320 13.31 -18.83 -22.09
N ASP A 321 13.34 -19.00 -23.41
CA ASP A 321 13.04 -20.29 -24.04
C ASP A 321 14.21 -21.29 -24.00
N GLN A 322 15.36 -20.91 -23.40
CA GLN A 322 16.46 -21.83 -23.06
C GLN A 322 16.43 -22.29 -21.60
N ILE A 323 15.51 -21.82 -20.74
CA ILE A 323 15.50 -22.19 -19.30
C ILE A 323 15.46 -23.72 -19.11
N GLY A 324 14.75 -24.45 -19.98
CA GLY A 324 14.72 -25.93 -19.95
C GLY A 324 15.99 -26.63 -20.46
N LYS A 325 16.95 -25.92 -21.08
CA LYS A 325 18.14 -26.51 -21.72
C LYS A 325 19.33 -26.60 -20.75
N ILE A 326 19.10 -27.19 -19.59
CA ILE A 326 20.10 -27.32 -18.50
C ILE A 326 21.12 -28.45 -18.69
N GLY A 327 21.14 -29.13 -19.83
CA GLY A 327 22.05 -30.25 -20.12
C GLY A 327 21.68 -31.56 -19.43
N ASP A 328 22.56 -32.55 -19.56
CA ASP A 328 22.37 -33.88 -19.01
C ASP A 328 22.39 -33.86 -17.48
N LYS A 329 21.70 -34.83 -16.87
CA LYS A 329 21.57 -34.94 -15.41
C LYS A 329 22.81 -35.62 -14.82
N LEU A 330 23.54 -34.89 -13.99
CA LEU A 330 24.76 -35.35 -13.32
C LEU A 330 24.47 -36.27 -12.13
N ASP A 331 23.59 -35.84 -11.22
CA ASP A 331 23.16 -36.62 -10.04
C ASP A 331 21.75 -36.21 -9.58
N SER A 332 21.15 -36.96 -8.66
CA SER A 332 19.87 -36.62 -8.03
C SER A 332 19.64 -37.29 -6.68
N ALA A 333 19.26 -36.49 -5.68
CA ALA A 333 18.94 -36.95 -4.33
C ALA A 333 17.45 -36.78 -3.98
N LYS A 334 16.95 -37.64 -3.09
CA LYS A 334 15.56 -37.64 -2.65
C LYS A 334 15.42 -37.38 -1.15
N PHE A 335 14.47 -36.51 -0.80
CA PHE A 335 14.20 -36.01 0.53
C PHE A 335 12.67 -36.04 0.75
N GLY A 336 12.13 -37.12 1.33
CA GLY A 336 10.68 -37.28 1.47
C GLY A 336 9.99 -37.49 0.12
N SER A 337 9.04 -36.64 -0.25
CA SER A 337 8.48 -36.57 -1.61
C SER A 337 9.35 -35.75 -2.56
N ILE A 338 10.24 -34.92 -2.03
CA ILE A 338 11.06 -33.98 -2.79
C ILE A 338 12.22 -34.69 -3.50
N THR A 339 12.43 -34.37 -4.76
CA THR A 339 13.60 -34.78 -5.55
C THR A 339 14.32 -33.54 -6.03
N VAL A 340 15.64 -33.49 -5.81
CA VAL A 340 16.56 -32.48 -6.36
C VAL A 340 17.47 -33.19 -7.35
N ALA A 341 17.65 -32.62 -8.55
CA ALA A 341 18.54 -33.12 -9.58
C ALA A 341 19.49 -32.03 -10.06
N GLU A 342 20.78 -32.37 -10.14
CA GLU A 342 21.85 -31.52 -10.64
C GLU A 342 22.10 -31.84 -12.11
N HIS A 343 22.32 -30.82 -12.93
CA HIS A 343 22.56 -30.93 -14.37
C HIS A 343 23.76 -30.06 -14.77
N GLU A 344 24.35 -30.33 -15.95
CA GLU A 344 25.53 -29.63 -16.47
C GLU A 344 25.43 -28.10 -16.46
N LYS A 345 24.21 -27.56 -16.63
CA LYS A 345 23.90 -26.12 -16.73
C LYS A 345 22.71 -25.72 -15.86
N GLY A 346 22.47 -26.43 -14.74
CA GLY A 346 21.42 -26.02 -13.81
C GLY A 346 20.93 -27.12 -12.87
N LEU A 347 19.68 -26.96 -12.43
CA LEU A 347 19.02 -27.91 -11.54
C LEU A 347 17.51 -27.97 -11.78
N THR A 348 16.92 -29.09 -11.35
CA THR A 348 15.47 -29.19 -11.14
C THR A 348 15.15 -29.61 -9.71
N VAL A 349 14.05 -29.09 -9.16
CA VAL A 349 13.52 -29.48 -7.86
C VAL A 349 12.02 -29.70 -7.96
N SER A 350 11.51 -30.84 -7.47
CA SER A 350 10.08 -31.13 -7.47
C SER A 350 9.66 -31.87 -6.20
N ASN A 351 8.50 -31.49 -5.64
CA ASN A 351 7.86 -32.22 -4.53
C ASN A 351 6.70 -33.14 -4.98
N GLY A 352 6.44 -33.23 -6.29
CA GLY A 352 5.33 -33.97 -6.88
C GLY A 352 4.07 -33.15 -7.20
N LYS A 353 3.98 -31.88 -6.75
CA LYS A 353 2.91 -30.93 -7.13
C LYS A 353 3.41 -29.88 -8.12
N TYR A 354 4.59 -29.33 -7.86
CA TYR A 354 5.30 -28.39 -8.73
C TYR A 354 6.71 -28.87 -9.08
N LYS A 355 7.32 -28.23 -10.07
CA LYS A 355 8.72 -28.39 -10.45
C LYS A 355 9.35 -27.02 -10.72
N ILE A 356 10.40 -26.68 -9.99
CA ILE A 356 11.27 -25.53 -10.29
C ILE A 356 12.36 -26.02 -11.23
N THR A 357 12.65 -25.24 -12.27
CA THR A 357 13.82 -25.36 -13.14
C THR A 357 14.65 -24.09 -12.99
N TYR A 358 15.95 -24.21 -12.76
CA TYR A 358 16.87 -23.07 -12.73
C TYR A 358 18.05 -23.35 -13.65
N ASN A 359 18.36 -22.43 -14.55
CA ASN A 359 19.45 -22.54 -15.51
C ASN A 359 20.64 -21.65 -15.07
N THR A 360 21.79 -22.25 -14.78
CA THR A 360 22.99 -21.56 -14.28
C THR A 360 23.83 -20.90 -15.38
N GLU A 361 23.57 -21.17 -16.66
CA GLU A 361 24.20 -20.47 -17.78
C GLU A 361 23.58 -19.07 -17.98
N ILE A 362 22.25 -18.96 -17.85
CA ILE A 362 21.50 -17.70 -18.12
C ILE A 362 20.91 -17.02 -16.87
N GLY A 363 21.01 -17.63 -15.69
CA GLY A 363 20.54 -17.06 -14.42
C GLY A 363 19.02 -16.98 -14.23
N LEU A 364 18.25 -17.69 -15.07
CA LEU A 364 16.78 -17.65 -15.09
C LEU A 364 16.13 -18.92 -14.54
N ALA A 365 15.00 -18.74 -13.85
CA ALA A 365 14.15 -19.81 -13.36
C ALA A 365 12.78 -19.86 -14.08
N ALA A 366 12.18 -21.05 -14.07
CA ALA A 366 10.81 -21.31 -14.49
C ALA A 366 10.13 -22.29 -13.51
N TYR A 367 8.82 -22.09 -13.29
CA TYR A 367 8.02 -22.82 -12.32
C TYR A 367 6.84 -23.51 -13.01
N ASP A 368 6.81 -24.84 -12.91
CA ASP A 368 5.75 -25.68 -13.48
C ASP A 368 4.82 -26.21 -12.39
N TRP A 369 3.51 -26.24 -12.65
CA TRP A 369 2.52 -27.02 -11.89
C TRP A 369 1.78 -27.96 -12.84
N ASN A 370 1.49 -29.18 -12.39
CA ASN A 370 0.74 -30.20 -13.17
C ASN A 370 1.29 -30.45 -14.60
N GLY A 371 2.60 -30.26 -14.81
CA GLY A 371 3.26 -30.45 -16.10
C GLY A 371 3.15 -29.26 -17.08
N LYS A 372 2.60 -28.12 -16.65
CA LYS A 372 2.61 -26.86 -17.40
C LYS A 372 3.49 -25.83 -16.71
N THR A 373 4.34 -25.13 -17.47
CA THR A 373 5.01 -23.91 -17.01
C THR A 373 3.97 -22.81 -16.82
N VAL A 374 3.87 -22.27 -15.60
CA VAL A 374 2.97 -21.15 -15.26
C VAL A 374 3.75 -19.84 -15.19
N VAL A 375 5.03 -19.91 -14.81
CA VAL A 375 5.94 -18.76 -14.68
C VAL A 375 7.28 -19.08 -15.37
N LYS A 376 7.80 -18.18 -16.20
CA LYS A 376 9.15 -18.28 -16.81
C LYS A 376 9.85 -16.92 -16.79
N GLY A 377 11.19 -16.95 -16.71
CA GLY A 377 12.01 -15.73 -16.75
C GLY A 377 12.23 -15.06 -15.40
N ILE A 378 12.20 -15.83 -14.31
CA ILE A 378 12.41 -15.31 -12.95
C ILE A 378 13.89 -15.18 -12.64
N TYR A 379 14.28 -14.02 -12.10
CA TYR A 379 15.59 -13.74 -11.52
C TYR A 379 15.43 -12.99 -10.18
N ALA A 380 16.53 -12.50 -9.62
CA ALA A 380 16.55 -11.75 -8.36
C ALA A 380 17.40 -10.48 -8.48
N SER A 381 17.04 -9.41 -7.75
CA SER A 381 17.78 -8.15 -7.75
C SER A 381 17.86 -7.47 -6.38
N VAL A 382 18.88 -6.64 -6.18
CA VAL A 382 19.06 -5.82 -4.97
C VAL A 382 19.58 -4.43 -5.34
N GLN A 383 19.13 -3.39 -4.64
CA GLN A 383 19.75 -2.07 -4.69
C GLN A 383 20.82 -1.97 -3.60
N LEU A 384 22.07 -1.69 -3.96
CA LEU A 384 23.19 -1.42 -3.03
C LEU A 384 23.92 -0.16 -3.48
N ASP A 385 24.21 0.76 -2.58
CA ASP A 385 25.04 1.95 -2.84
C ASP A 385 24.64 2.71 -4.13
N GLY A 386 23.32 2.88 -4.34
CA GLY A 386 22.73 3.53 -5.51
C GLY A 386 22.67 2.70 -6.79
N LYS A 387 23.11 1.43 -6.78
CA LYS A 387 23.24 0.56 -7.97
C LYS A 387 22.40 -0.72 -7.84
N GLN A 388 21.67 -1.04 -8.90
CA GLN A 388 20.91 -2.29 -8.96
C GLN A 388 21.82 -3.45 -9.43
N LEU A 389 21.97 -4.47 -8.60
CA LEU A 389 22.59 -5.74 -8.96
C LEU A 389 21.52 -6.77 -9.34
N ASP A 390 21.80 -7.58 -10.35
CA ASP A 390 20.86 -8.49 -11.02
C ASP A 390 21.51 -9.87 -11.15
N SER A 391 20.86 -10.94 -10.67
CA SER A 391 21.43 -12.30 -10.65
C SER A 391 21.79 -12.84 -12.04
N ARG A 392 21.24 -12.28 -13.12
CA ARG A 392 21.56 -12.62 -14.52
C ARG A 392 22.83 -11.98 -15.05
N LYS A 393 23.38 -10.96 -14.35
CA LYS A 393 24.54 -10.17 -14.80
C LYS A 393 25.87 -10.58 -14.15
N TYR A 394 25.83 -11.41 -13.10
CA TYR A 394 27.02 -12.05 -12.48
C TYR A 394 27.80 -12.97 -13.44
N GLU A 395 29.07 -13.21 -13.15
CA GLU A 395 29.97 -14.08 -13.94
C GLU A 395 29.65 -15.58 -13.76
N GLU A 396 29.36 -16.02 -12.53
CA GLU A 396 29.17 -17.42 -12.16
C GLU A 396 27.85 -17.62 -11.39
N ARG A 397 27.09 -18.69 -11.69
CA ARG A 397 26.01 -19.22 -10.81
C ARG A 397 26.37 -20.63 -10.35
N VAL A 398 26.54 -20.82 -9.05
CA VAL A 398 26.92 -22.12 -8.47
C VAL A 398 25.77 -22.76 -7.73
N PHE A 399 25.49 -24.01 -8.09
CA PHE A 399 24.74 -24.97 -7.30
C PHE A 399 25.54 -26.28 -7.23
N THR A 400 25.36 -27.05 -6.17
CA THR A 400 25.83 -28.45 -6.08
C THR A 400 24.83 -29.26 -5.24
N LEU A 401 24.58 -30.53 -5.58
CA LEU A 401 23.62 -31.37 -4.86
C LEU A 401 24.03 -31.60 -3.39
N GLY A 402 25.33 -31.57 -3.11
CA GLY A 402 25.89 -31.66 -1.76
C GLY A 402 25.57 -30.47 -0.84
N SER A 403 25.15 -29.31 -1.39
CA SER A 403 24.77 -28.14 -0.59
C SER A 403 23.28 -28.10 -0.22
N VAL A 404 22.50 -29.14 -0.51
CA VAL A 404 21.07 -29.21 -0.18
C VAL A 404 20.88 -29.53 1.31
N GLU A 405 20.40 -28.55 2.07
CA GLU A 405 20.12 -28.70 3.50
C GLU A 405 18.71 -29.26 3.74
N ARG A 406 18.52 -30.08 4.77
CA ARG A 406 17.19 -30.52 5.23
C ARG A 406 16.64 -29.51 6.23
N VAL A 407 15.42 -29.00 6.00
CA VAL A 407 14.74 -28.09 6.93
C VAL A 407 13.59 -28.78 7.67
N LYS A 408 13.33 -28.29 8.87
CA LYS A 408 12.16 -28.65 9.66
C LYS A 408 11.75 -27.49 10.57
N ASP A 409 10.64 -26.86 10.22
CA ASP A 409 10.14 -25.58 10.75
C ASP A 409 8.61 -25.68 10.96
N GLY A 410 7.91 -24.54 10.99
CA GLY A 410 6.45 -24.49 11.13
C GLY A 410 5.68 -24.98 9.90
N HIS A 411 6.23 -24.85 8.68
CA HIS A 411 5.59 -25.33 7.44
C HIS A 411 5.68 -26.85 7.33
N GLY A 412 6.73 -27.46 7.90
CA GLY A 412 6.79 -28.90 8.13
C GLY A 412 8.19 -29.50 7.97
N LYS A 413 8.37 -30.37 6.97
CA LYS A 413 9.66 -30.95 6.58
C LYS A 413 9.95 -30.57 5.14
N GLY A 414 11.21 -30.29 4.84
CA GLY A 414 11.58 -29.85 3.50
C GLY A 414 13.07 -29.90 3.23
N VAL A 415 13.46 -29.22 2.15
CA VAL A 415 14.85 -28.87 1.85
C VAL A 415 15.00 -27.39 1.55
N LYS A 416 16.17 -26.84 1.89
CA LYS A 416 16.64 -25.54 1.42
C LYS A 416 17.64 -25.76 0.30
N VAL A 417 17.39 -25.15 -0.85
CA VAL A 417 18.23 -25.19 -2.04
C VAL A 417 18.74 -23.79 -2.30
N THR A 418 20.06 -23.64 -2.44
CA THR A 418 20.73 -22.33 -2.61
C THR A 418 21.51 -22.31 -3.91
N ILE A 419 21.32 -21.26 -4.72
CA ILE A 419 22.15 -20.93 -5.87
C ILE A 419 22.96 -19.68 -5.50
N ALA A 420 24.28 -19.75 -5.55
CA ALA A 420 25.17 -18.63 -5.25
C ALA A 420 25.67 -17.97 -6.54
N ASN A 421 25.25 -16.73 -6.79
CA ASN A 421 25.75 -15.88 -7.86
C ASN A 421 27.05 -15.22 -7.39
N LYS A 422 28.11 -15.25 -8.20
CA LYS A 422 29.43 -14.71 -7.86
C LYS A 422 30.06 -13.96 -9.04
N GLN A 423 30.82 -12.93 -8.70
CA GLN A 423 31.61 -12.11 -9.61
C GLN A 423 32.73 -11.43 -8.81
N SER A 424 33.90 -11.23 -9.42
CA SER A 424 34.98 -10.52 -8.73
C SER A 424 34.60 -9.07 -8.45
N GLY A 425 34.74 -8.62 -7.21
CA GLY A 425 34.41 -7.25 -6.80
C GLY A 425 32.93 -6.97 -6.48
N LEU A 426 32.05 -7.97 -6.55
CA LEU A 426 30.66 -7.88 -6.10
C LEU A 426 30.40 -8.77 -4.86
N PRO A 427 29.41 -8.44 -4.01
CA PRO A 427 28.96 -9.33 -2.93
C PRO A 427 28.33 -10.62 -3.49
N ILE A 428 28.31 -11.69 -2.69
CA ILE A 428 27.71 -12.96 -3.11
C ILE A 428 26.19 -12.88 -2.95
N MET A 429 25.46 -12.87 -4.06
CA MET A 429 23.99 -12.93 -4.06
C MET A 429 23.51 -14.38 -4.11
N LYS A 430 22.88 -14.85 -3.04
CA LYS A 430 22.27 -16.17 -2.92
C LYS A 430 20.78 -16.11 -3.25
N GLN A 431 20.31 -16.90 -4.22
CA GLN A 431 18.89 -17.20 -4.41
C GLN A 431 18.56 -18.49 -3.63
N ILE A 432 17.56 -18.44 -2.75
CA ILE A 432 17.28 -19.49 -1.76
C ILE A 432 15.81 -19.94 -1.85
N TYR A 433 15.61 -21.23 -2.11
CA TYR A 433 14.31 -21.88 -2.22
C TYR A 433 14.08 -22.87 -1.07
N HIS A 434 12.95 -22.75 -0.37
CA HIS A 434 12.49 -23.71 0.64
C HIS A 434 11.32 -24.53 0.09
N ILE A 435 11.55 -25.83 -0.07
CA ILE A 435 10.65 -26.79 -0.71
C ILE A 435 10.16 -27.77 0.34
N TYR A 436 8.85 -28.02 0.42
CA TYR A 436 8.24 -28.80 1.50
C TYR A 436 7.52 -30.07 1.02
N ASP A 437 7.55 -31.10 1.86
CA ASP A 437 6.85 -32.38 1.65
C ASP A 437 5.33 -32.15 1.51
N GLY A 438 4.79 -32.32 0.30
CA GLY A 438 3.35 -32.31 0.03
C GLY A 438 2.65 -30.94 -0.01
N LEU A 439 3.31 -29.83 0.29
CA LEU A 439 2.69 -28.49 0.20
C LEU A 439 2.49 -28.03 -1.26
N PRO A 440 1.45 -27.24 -1.57
CA PRO A 440 1.19 -26.74 -2.94
C PRO A 440 2.08 -25.55 -3.35
N TYR A 441 2.78 -24.95 -2.38
CA TYR A 441 3.67 -23.81 -2.56
C TYR A 441 5.13 -24.14 -2.18
N PHE A 442 6.04 -23.26 -2.59
CA PHE A 442 7.39 -23.13 -2.03
C PHE A 442 7.56 -21.72 -1.45
N LEU A 443 8.62 -21.51 -0.65
CA LEU A 443 9.09 -20.18 -0.30
C LEU A 443 10.37 -19.86 -1.10
N VAL A 444 10.55 -18.60 -1.48
CA VAL A 444 11.76 -18.09 -2.14
C VAL A 444 12.21 -16.81 -1.47
N SER A 445 13.53 -16.61 -1.38
CA SER A 445 14.17 -15.48 -0.72
C SER A 445 15.54 -15.25 -1.33
N GLN A 446 16.14 -14.09 -1.09
CA GLN A 446 17.53 -13.83 -1.44
C GLN A 446 18.33 -13.38 -0.21
N GLN A 447 19.62 -13.70 -0.20
CA GLN A 447 20.59 -13.16 0.73
C GLN A 447 21.76 -12.54 -0.04
N VAL A 448 22.35 -11.50 0.51
CA VAL A 448 23.50 -10.81 -0.09
C VAL A 448 24.60 -10.69 0.94
N GLU A 449 25.76 -11.28 0.65
CA GLU A 449 26.87 -11.44 1.59
C GLU A 449 28.12 -10.66 1.16
N SER A 450 28.67 -9.86 2.08
CA SER A 450 29.89 -9.08 1.89
C SER A 450 30.85 -9.22 3.08
N ASP A 451 32.16 -9.06 2.83
CA ASP A 451 33.16 -8.87 3.88
C ASP A 451 33.04 -7.48 4.53
N SER A 452 32.47 -6.50 3.83
CA SER A 452 32.11 -5.18 4.36
C SER A 452 30.71 -5.19 4.99
N VAL A 453 30.36 -4.12 5.70
CA VAL A 453 28.94 -3.76 5.85
C VAL A 453 28.46 -3.25 4.48
N ILE A 454 27.24 -3.59 4.12
CA ILE A 454 26.47 -3.08 2.97
C ILE A 454 25.09 -2.66 3.47
N GLY A 455 24.40 -1.77 2.74
CA GLY A 455 23.04 -1.33 3.04
C GLY A 455 22.09 -1.52 1.86
N SER A 456 20.83 -1.85 2.11
CA SER A 456 19.79 -1.91 1.09
C SER A 456 18.42 -1.50 1.64
N ASN A 457 17.64 -0.80 0.82
CA ASN A 457 16.20 -0.61 1.03
C ASN A 457 15.35 -1.17 -0.13
N ASP A 458 15.91 -2.04 -0.99
CA ASP A 458 15.18 -2.72 -2.07
C ASP A 458 15.77 -4.10 -2.32
N MET A 459 15.08 -5.14 -1.85
CA MET A 459 15.50 -6.54 -1.97
C MET A 459 14.41 -7.38 -2.64
N ALA A 460 14.58 -7.67 -3.93
CA ALA A 460 13.62 -8.37 -4.77
C ALA A 460 14.02 -9.83 -5.10
N PRO A 461 13.58 -10.84 -4.32
CA PRO A 461 13.86 -12.26 -4.58
C PRO A 461 13.09 -12.85 -5.77
N LEU A 462 12.09 -12.12 -6.30
CA LEU A 462 11.33 -12.47 -7.49
C LEU A 462 11.22 -11.25 -8.41
N VAL A 463 11.95 -11.28 -9.50
CA VAL A 463 11.83 -10.31 -10.60
C VAL A 463 11.57 -11.04 -11.90
N LEU A 464 10.66 -10.50 -12.70
CA LEU A 464 10.29 -10.93 -14.04
C LEU A 464 10.11 -9.69 -14.90
N ASN A 465 10.80 -9.65 -16.04
CA ASN A 465 10.54 -8.69 -17.11
C ASN A 465 10.61 -9.46 -18.42
N ALA A 466 9.52 -10.12 -18.83
CA ALA A 466 9.48 -10.95 -20.02
C ALA A 466 8.05 -11.01 -20.55
N LYS A 467 7.83 -10.67 -21.83
CA LYS A 467 6.46 -10.68 -22.39
C LYS A 467 5.81 -12.06 -22.27
N GLY A 468 4.63 -12.11 -21.66
CA GLY A 468 3.90 -13.35 -21.39
C GLY A 468 4.61 -14.30 -20.42
N GLY A 469 5.47 -13.78 -19.54
CA GLY A 469 6.25 -14.57 -18.58
C GLY A 469 5.41 -15.27 -17.49
N ILE A 470 4.18 -14.81 -17.23
CA ILE A 470 3.20 -15.55 -16.41
C ILE A 470 1.94 -15.84 -17.24
N ASP A 471 1.64 -17.12 -17.41
CA ASP A 471 0.43 -17.62 -18.07
C ASP A 471 -0.26 -18.64 -17.16
N ILE A 472 -1.39 -18.26 -16.58
CA ILE A 472 -2.19 -19.12 -15.71
C ILE A 472 -2.99 -20.19 -16.48
N GLY A 473 -2.86 -20.26 -17.81
CA GLY A 473 -3.41 -21.35 -18.63
C GLY A 473 -4.93 -21.36 -18.73
N SER A 474 -5.55 -20.21 -18.44
CA SER A 474 -6.96 -19.86 -18.67
C SER A 474 -7.01 -18.36 -18.95
N HIS A 475 -7.94 -17.93 -19.81
CA HIS A 475 -7.99 -16.58 -20.40
C HIS A 475 -9.47 -16.18 -20.59
N SER A 476 -10.27 -16.20 -19.52
CA SER A 476 -11.71 -15.90 -19.61
C SER A 476 -12.11 -14.65 -18.83
N ASP A 477 -11.47 -14.40 -17.69
CA ASP A 477 -11.68 -13.22 -16.85
C ASP A 477 -10.44 -13.06 -15.95
N ASN A 478 -9.30 -12.73 -16.56
CA ASN A 478 -8.01 -12.72 -15.88
C ASN A 478 -7.81 -11.42 -15.09
N ARG A 479 -7.56 -11.56 -13.79
CA ARG A 479 -7.47 -10.49 -12.79
C ARG A 479 -6.16 -10.52 -12.02
N VAL A 480 -5.77 -9.36 -11.51
CA VAL A 480 -4.75 -9.21 -10.47
C VAL A 480 -5.37 -8.52 -9.26
N LEU A 481 -5.16 -9.10 -8.07
CA LEU A 481 -5.61 -8.55 -6.80
C LEU A 481 -4.57 -7.59 -6.22
N ILE A 482 -4.99 -6.35 -5.98
CA ILE A 482 -4.26 -5.31 -5.25
C ILE A 482 -4.82 -5.28 -3.83
N ALA A 483 -3.93 -5.41 -2.85
CA ALA A 483 -4.20 -5.36 -1.42
C ALA A 483 -3.63 -4.07 -0.79
N PRO A 484 -4.41 -3.37 0.06
CA PRO A 484 -3.89 -2.26 0.84
C PRO A 484 -2.91 -2.77 1.93
N PHE A 485 -2.00 -1.91 2.36
CA PHE A 485 -1.06 -2.20 3.44
C PHE A 485 -1.77 -2.31 4.80
N ASP A 486 -2.72 -1.41 5.07
CA ASP A 486 -3.47 -1.35 6.31
C ASP A 486 -5.00 -1.46 6.10
N ASN A 487 -5.79 -0.70 6.85
CA ASN A 487 -7.25 -0.63 6.73
C ASN A 487 -7.74 0.83 6.82
N ASP A 488 -6.88 1.79 6.49
CA ASP A 488 -7.10 3.21 6.73
C ASP A 488 -7.48 3.99 5.45
N MET A 489 -7.74 5.30 5.57
CA MET A 489 -8.08 6.25 4.49
C MET A 489 -9.19 5.77 3.53
N TRP A 490 -10.09 4.93 4.04
CA TRP A 490 -11.11 4.19 3.26
C TRP A 490 -10.57 3.36 2.08
N SER A 491 -9.33 2.89 2.22
CA SER A 491 -8.64 1.98 1.30
C SER A 491 -9.48 0.74 0.96
N ARG A 492 -9.43 0.32 -0.30
CA ARG A 492 -10.17 -0.80 -0.88
C ARG A 492 -9.22 -1.80 -1.54
N TYR A 493 -9.53 -3.08 -1.43
CA TYR A 493 -8.96 -4.09 -2.30
C TYR A 493 -9.49 -3.91 -3.74
N GLN A 494 -8.64 -4.15 -4.74
CA GLN A 494 -9.00 -3.98 -6.16
C GLN A 494 -8.69 -5.25 -6.96
N ALA A 495 -9.66 -5.79 -7.70
CA ALA A 495 -9.44 -6.81 -8.72
C ALA A 495 -9.37 -6.19 -10.11
N ARG A 496 -8.20 -5.70 -10.52
CA ARG A 496 -7.98 -5.12 -11.84
C ARG A 496 -7.88 -6.20 -12.92
N THR A 497 -8.12 -5.83 -14.17
CA THR A 497 -7.79 -6.69 -15.32
C THR A 497 -6.29 -7.01 -15.36
N ILE A 498 -5.90 -8.18 -15.87
CA ILE A 498 -4.48 -8.50 -16.08
C ILE A 498 -3.83 -7.64 -17.16
N ASN A 499 -4.63 -7.05 -18.06
CA ASN A 499 -4.19 -6.32 -19.25
C ASN A 499 -3.76 -4.86 -18.99
N THR A 500 -3.40 -4.53 -17.74
CA THR A 500 -2.76 -3.25 -17.37
C THR A 500 -1.27 -3.30 -17.73
N SER A 501 -0.92 -2.85 -18.94
CA SER A 501 0.40 -3.10 -19.58
C SER A 501 1.56 -2.29 -19.01
N LEU A 502 1.27 -1.10 -18.51
CA LEU A 502 2.14 -0.26 -17.71
C LEU A 502 1.40 0.03 -16.40
N ASN A 503 2.17 0.26 -15.33
CA ASN A 503 1.67 0.44 -13.98
C ASN A 503 2.62 1.46 -13.34
N ASN A 504 2.26 2.74 -13.40
CA ASN A 504 3.02 3.88 -12.88
C ASN A 504 3.01 3.93 -11.33
N ASN A 505 3.34 2.81 -10.69
CA ASN A 505 3.29 2.50 -9.25
C ASN A 505 1.92 2.67 -8.55
N ASN A 506 0.90 3.20 -9.24
CA ASN A 506 -0.46 3.37 -8.72
C ASN A 506 -1.15 2.04 -8.30
N TYR A 507 -0.71 0.89 -8.83
CA TYR A 507 -1.29 -0.42 -8.53
C TYR A 507 -0.28 -1.44 -7.98
N VAL A 508 0.67 -0.99 -7.16
CA VAL A 508 1.51 -1.89 -6.35
C VAL A 508 0.66 -2.52 -5.25
N SER A 509 0.70 -3.86 -5.14
CA SER A 509 0.00 -4.59 -4.08
C SER A 509 0.88 -4.78 -2.85
N SER A 510 0.28 -4.67 -1.66
CA SER A 510 0.98 -4.75 -0.37
C SER A 510 0.93 -6.18 0.19
N GLU A 511 2.08 -6.74 0.55
CA GLU A 511 2.30 -8.07 1.16
C GLU A 511 1.82 -9.30 0.36
N LEU A 512 0.79 -9.21 -0.48
CA LEU A 512 0.23 -10.33 -1.23
C LEU A 512 -0.40 -9.89 -2.56
N THR A 513 -0.50 -10.82 -3.50
CA THR A 513 -1.38 -10.73 -4.67
C THR A 513 -1.92 -12.10 -5.05
N ALA A 514 -3.03 -12.11 -5.77
CA ALA A 514 -3.54 -13.25 -6.50
C ALA A 514 -3.69 -12.85 -7.98
N ILE A 515 -3.12 -13.66 -8.88
CA ILE A 515 -3.21 -13.52 -10.33
C ILE A 515 -4.07 -14.69 -10.81
N TYR A 516 -5.33 -14.45 -11.19
CA TYR A 516 -6.32 -15.51 -11.34
C TYR A 516 -7.33 -15.25 -12.46
N ASP A 517 -7.82 -16.33 -13.05
CA ASP A 517 -8.95 -16.32 -13.98
C ASP A 517 -10.23 -16.52 -13.16
N ASN A 518 -11.08 -15.50 -13.03
CA ASN A 518 -12.28 -15.64 -12.19
C ASN A 518 -13.23 -16.72 -12.73
N GLY A 519 -13.31 -16.92 -14.05
CA GLY A 519 -14.14 -17.95 -14.69
C GLY A 519 -13.83 -19.36 -14.19
N SER A 520 -12.61 -19.87 -14.39
CA SER A 520 -12.19 -21.19 -13.89
C SER A 520 -11.78 -21.21 -12.41
N ARG A 521 -11.58 -20.02 -11.80
CA ARG A 521 -10.96 -19.76 -10.49
C ARG A 521 -9.49 -20.16 -10.37
N LYS A 522 -8.82 -20.59 -11.43
CA LYS A 522 -7.40 -20.94 -11.37
C LYS A 522 -6.54 -19.71 -11.11
N GLY A 523 -5.53 -19.82 -10.27
CA GLY A 523 -4.69 -18.67 -9.96
C GLY A 523 -3.38 -18.97 -9.25
N LEU A 524 -2.44 -18.06 -9.46
CA LEU A 524 -1.14 -17.98 -8.81
C LEU A 524 -1.25 -17.00 -7.63
N VAL A 525 -0.95 -17.45 -6.42
CA VAL A 525 -0.92 -16.61 -5.21
C VAL A 525 0.54 -16.43 -4.79
N ILE A 526 0.91 -15.16 -4.54
CA ILE A 526 2.27 -14.74 -4.22
C ILE A 526 2.20 -13.75 -3.05
N GLY A 527 3.08 -13.88 -2.05
CA GLY A 527 3.15 -12.92 -0.95
C GLY A 527 4.19 -13.25 0.12
N SER A 528 4.48 -12.29 0.99
CA SER A 528 5.41 -12.39 2.12
C SER A 528 4.91 -13.28 3.26
N VAL A 529 5.83 -14.01 3.89
CA VAL A 529 5.55 -14.80 5.11
C VAL A 529 6.42 -14.41 6.32
N THR A 530 7.29 -13.40 6.16
CA THR A 530 8.20 -12.88 7.19
C THR A 530 8.05 -11.37 7.27
N HIS A 531 7.76 -10.84 8.45
CA HIS A 531 7.27 -9.46 8.67
C HIS A 531 8.04 -8.76 9.79
N ASP A 532 9.32 -9.11 9.93
CA ASP A 532 10.19 -8.64 11.01
C ASP A 532 10.83 -7.28 10.66
N THR A 533 11.26 -7.11 9.41
CA THR A 533 12.07 -5.95 8.95
C THR A 533 11.44 -5.15 7.80
N TRP A 534 10.68 -5.78 6.89
CA TRP A 534 10.35 -5.18 5.59
C TRP A 534 8.85 -4.91 5.41
N LYS A 535 8.52 -3.81 4.74
CA LYS A 535 7.27 -3.67 3.97
C LYS A 535 7.47 -4.29 2.59
N THR A 536 6.58 -5.18 2.16
CA THR A 536 6.70 -5.92 0.90
C THR A 536 5.77 -5.35 -0.17
N GLY A 537 6.35 -4.89 -1.28
CA GLY A 537 5.62 -4.42 -2.46
C GLY A 537 5.59 -5.46 -3.57
N ILE A 538 4.50 -5.48 -4.33
CA ILE A 538 4.31 -6.30 -5.53
C ILE A 538 3.93 -5.40 -6.70
N TYR A 539 4.92 -5.01 -7.50
CA TYR A 539 4.72 -4.38 -8.79
C TYR A 539 4.38 -5.46 -9.83
N TRP A 540 3.47 -5.16 -10.76
CA TRP A 540 3.09 -6.04 -11.87
C TRP A 540 2.65 -5.22 -13.09
N SER A 541 2.76 -5.79 -14.30
CA SER A 541 2.05 -5.28 -15.49
C SER A 541 1.86 -6.39 -16.54
N GLY A 542 0.85 -6.29 -17.40
CA GLY A 542 0.42 -7.38 -18.28
C GLY A 542 -0.37 -6.98 -19.54
N SER A 543 -0.40 -7.88 -20.51
CA SER A 543 -1.11 -7.77 -21.80
C SER A 543 -1.39 -9.18 -22.34
N ASP A 544 -2.24 -9.30 -23.36
CA ASP A 544 -2.53 -10.58 -24.03
C ASP A 544 -2.95 -11.70 -23.03
N ASP A 545 -3.73 -11.31 -22.02
CA ASP A 545 -4.22 -12.10 -20.89
C ASP A 545 -3.13 -12.74 -19.99
N ARG A 546 -1.93 -12.13 -19.96
CA ARG A 546 -0.74 -12.60 -19.24
C ARG A 546 -0.01 -11.45 -18.53
N LEU A 547 0.86 -11.77 -17.55
CA LEU A 547 1.81 -10.77 -17.05
C LEU A 547 3.11 -10.74 -17.86
N ASN A 548 3.58 -9.52 -18.07
CA ASN A 548 4.83 -9.15 -18.74
C ASN A 548 5.90 -8.72 -17.73
N LYS A 549 5.48 -8.14 -16.59
CA LYS A 549 6.35 -7.73 -15.49
C LYS A 549 5.80 -8.19 -14.14
N LEU A 550 6.70 -8.58 -13.25
CA LEU A 550 6.45 -8.79 -11.81
C LEU A 550 7.72 -8.44 -11.03
N LYS A 551 7.61 -7.66 -9.96
CA LYS A 551 8.68 -7.48 -8.97
C LYS A 551 8.06 -7.57 -7.58
N VAL A 552 8.45 -8.61 -6.83
CA VAL A 552 8.12 -8.74 -5.40
C VAL A 552 9.37 -8.37 -4.61
N TYR A 553 9.28 -7.37 -3.75
CA TYR A 553 10.44 -6.77 -3.08
C TYR A 553 10.11 -6.34 -1.65
N GLY A 554 11.04 -6.57 -0.73
CA GLY A 554 11.08 -5.79 0.51
C GLY A 554 11.64 -4.39 0.19
N GLY A 555 11.03 -3.34 0.74
CA GLY A 555 11.42 -1.96 0.46
C GLY A 555 10.25 -1.03 0.11
N PHE A 556 9.00 -1.45 0.29
CA PHE A 556 7.86 -0.68 -0.17
C PHE A 556 7.56 0.52 0.75
N SER A 557 7.53 1.70 0.15
CA SER A 557 7.08 2.96 0.75
C SER A 557 6.20 3.67 -0.28
N SER A 558 5.06 4.22 0.16
CA SER A 558 4.14 4.99 -0.67
C SER A 558 3.21 5.83 0.19
N ALA A 559 3.20 7.14 -0.04
CA ALA A 559 2.32 8.10 0.64
C ALA A 559 0.82 7.81 0.44
N THR A 560 0.44 6.99 -0.54
CA THR A 560 -0.97 6.61 -0.84
C THR A 560 -1.33 5.18 -0.44
N SER A 561 -0.38 4.40 0.12
CA SER A 561 -0.63 3.01 0.53
C SER A 561 -0.06 2.68 1.92
N THR A 562 1.20 3.03 2.19
CA THR A 562 1.85 2.83 3.49
C THR A 562 1.89 4.11 4.34
N HIS A 563 1.44 5.23 3.78
CA HIS A 563 1.44 6.60 4.32
C HIS A 563 2.84 7.19 4.57
N ASP A 564 3.89 6.49 4.16
CA ASP A 564 5.27 6.96 4.28
C ASP A 564 5.54 8.13 3.31
N THR A 565 6.17 9.17 3.83
CA THR A 565 6.58 10.36 3.05
C THR A 565 8.07 10.39 2.71
N ILE A 566 8.80 9.34 3.10
CA ILE A 566 10.23 9.11 2.81
C ILE A 566 10.43 7.66 2.34
N PRO A 567 11.55 7.34 1.64
CA PRO A 567 11.86 5.97 1.25
C PRO A 567 11.96 5.01 2.44
N HIS A 568 11.79 3.71 2.18
CA HIS A 568 12.00 2.64 3.17
C HIS A 568 13.40 2.72 3.80
N GLY A 569 13.48 2.45 5.10
CA GLY A 569 14.71 2.38 5.87
C GLY A 569 15.75 1.44 5.25
N ILE A 570 17.03 1.82 5.36
CA ILE A 570 18.15 1.06 4.80
C ILE A 570 18.59 0.02 5.82
N VAL A 571 18.29 -1.25 5.53
CA VAL A 571 18.73 -2.39 6.32
C VAL A 571 20.22 -2.60 6.10
N THR A 572 21.02 -2.67 7.16
CA THR A 572 22.49 -2.77 7.08
C THR A 572 23.05 -4.06 7.67
N GLY A 573 24.20 -4.48 7.16
CA GLY A 573 24.93 -5.63 7.71
C GLY A 573 25.91 -6.26 6.74
N LYS A 574 26.50 -7.39 7.15
CA LYS A 574 27.33 -8.25 6.28
C LYS A 574 26.54 -9.29 5.50
N THR A 575 25.30 -9.53 5.90
CA THR A 575 24.38 -10.50 5.29
C THR A 575 22.98 -9.91 5.31
N LEU A 576 22.59 -9.25 4.22
CA LEU A 576 21.23 -8.75 4.07
C LEU A 576 20.31 -9.91 3.63
N SER A 577 19.06 -9.91 4.09
CA SER A 577 18.05 -10.93 3.73
C SER A 577 16.77 -10.24 3.28
N SER A 578 16.22 -10.66 2.14
CA SER A 578 14.89 -10.20 1.69
C SER A 578 13.76 -10.80 2.55
N PRO A 579 12.50 -10.35 2.38
CA PRO A 579 11.35 -11.15 2.78
C PRO A 579 11.41 -12.56 2.18
N GLN A 580 10.86 -13.54 2.90
CA GLN A 580 10.53 -14.84 2.32
C GLN A 580 9.16 -14.75 1.64
N ILE A 581 9.12 -15.07 0.35
CA ILE A 581 7.93 -14.98 -0.49
C ILE A 581 7.39 -16.39 -0.76
N MET A 582 6.15 -16.65 -0.37
CA MET A 582 5.38 -17.80 -0.81
C MET A 582 5.02 -17.67 -2.29
N VAL A 583 5.14 -18.77 -3.05
CA VAL A 583 4.63 -18.89 -4.42
C VAL A 583 3.88 -20.22 -4.56
N GLY A 584 2.60 -20.17 -4.91
CA GLY A 584 1.78 -21.35 -5.14
C GLY A 584 0.69 -21.13 -6.18
N TYR A 585 0.45 -22.13 -7.03
CA TYR A 585 -0.62 -22.12 -8.03
C TYR A 585 -1.70 -23.15 -7.68
N TYR A 586 -2.96 -22.75 -7.83
CA TYR A 586 -4.13 -23.42 -7.28
C TYR A 586 -5.24 -23.56 -8.32
N ASP A 587 -6.02 -24.63 -8.22
CA ASP A 587 -7.24 -24.81 -9.03
C ASP A 587 -8.39 -23.85 -8.62
N ASP A 588 -8.33 -23.29 -7.40
CA ASP A 588 -9.19 -22.21 -6.91
C ASP A 588 -8.33 -21.20 -6.11
N TYR A 589 -8.13 -19.99 -6.61
CA TYR A 589 -7.22 -18.98 -6.03
C TYR A 589 -7.56 -18.63 -4.57
N ARG A 590 -8.82 -18.82 -4.18
CA ARG A 590 -9.32 -18.57 -2.83
C ARG A 590 -8.79 -19.61 -1.83
N ASP A 591 -8.57 -20.86 -2.26
CA ASP A 591 -7.81 -21.86 -1.47
C ASP A 591 -6.34 -21.44 -1.32
N GLY A 592 -5.81 -20.71 -2.30
CA GLY A 592 -4.46 -20.16 -2.26
C GLY A 592 -4.29 -19.02 -1.26
N LEU A 593 -5.28 -18.12 -1.16
CA LEU A 593 -5.32 -17.05 -0.16
C LEU A 593 -5.53 -17.59 1.26
N GLU A 594 -6.39 -18.61 1.43
CA GLU A 594 -6.48 -19.36 2.69
C GLU A 594 -5.15 -20.05 3.04
N GLY A 595 -4.48 -20.63 2.05
CA GLY A 595 -3.15 -21.21 2.19
C GLY A 595 -2.04 -20.20 2.53
N PHE A 596 -2.15 -18.96 2.03
CA PHE A 596 -1.24 -17.86 2.33
C PHE A 596 -1.36 -17.40 3.79
N GLY A 597 -2.59 -17.29 4.30
CA GLY A 597 -2.83 -17.07 5.73
C GLY A 597 -2.25 -18.19 6.60
N MET A 598 -2.43 -19.45 6.19
CA MET A 598 -1.83 -20.59 6.91
C MET A 598 -0.30 -20.64 6.83
N ALA A 599 0.31 -20.17 5.74
CA ALA A 599 1.76 -20.06 5.61
C ALA A 599 2.33 -18.98 6.56
N ASN A 600 1.66 -17.82 6.64
CA ASN A 600 2.00 -16.79 7.62
C ASN A 600 1.87 -17.28 9.06
N ALA A 601 0.76 -17.96 9.38
CA ALA A 601 0.52 -18.54 10.71
C ALA A 601 1.52 -19.66 11.11
N ALA A 602 2.25 -20.22 10.13
CA ALA A 602 3.33 -21.18 10.38
C ALA A 602 4.66 -20.52 10.77
N VAL A 603 4.88 -19.26 10.37
CA VAL A 603 6.02 -18.44 10.81
C VAL A 603 5.68 -17.71 12.11
N ALA A 604 4.58 -16.95 12.10
CA ALA A 604 4.12 -16.12 13.19
C ALA A 604 2.67 -16.50 13.57
N PRO A 605 2.47 -17.42 14.54
CA PRO A 605 1.13 -17.90 14.89
C PRO A 605 0.28 -16.81 15.59
N PRO A 606 -1.05 -16.80 15.42
CA PRO A 606 -1.93 -15.78 15.99
C PRO A 606 -1.91 -15.74 17.52
N LEU A 607 -2.24 -14.57 18.09
CA LEU A 607 -2.13 -14.34 19.53
C LEU A 607 -2.93 -15.36 20.37
N ALA A 608 -2.22 -16.09 21.21
CA ALA A 608 -2.81 -17.11 22.07
C ALA A 608 -3.60 -16.49 23.25
N PHE A 609 -4.92 -16.68 23.24
CA PHE A 609 -5.82 -16.28 24.33
C PHE A 609 -5.32 -16.69 25.72
N GLY A 610 -4.95 -15.67 26.52
CA GLY A 610 -4.46 -15.81 27.89
C GLY A 610 -5.52 -16.22 28.91
N LYS A 611 -5.08 -16.45 30.16
CA LYS A 611 -5.92 -17.04 31.21
C LYS A 611 -6.94 -16.04 31.75
N GLY A 612 -8.19 -16.20 31.31
CA GLY A 612 -9.34 -15.41 31.76
C GLY A 612 -10.04 -14.68 30.61
N VAL A 613 -9.31 -14.40 29.52
CA VAL A 613 -9.88 -13.87 28.27
C VAL A 613 -10.83 -14.90 27.67
N PRO A 614 -12.11 -14.56 27.42
CA PRO A 614 -13.07 -15.48 26.82
C PRO A 614 -12.64 -16.01 25.45
N LYS A 615 -12.66 -17.35 25.29
CA LYS A 615 -12.44 -17.99 23.98
C LYS A 615 -13.77 -18.11 23.23
N GLY A 616 -13.94 -17.22 22.26
CA GLY A 616 -15.15 -17.06 21.44
C GLY A 616 -15.28 -15.63 20.93
N VAL A 617 -16.01 -15.47 19.82
CA VAL A 617 -16.44 -14.17 19.25
C VAL A 617 -16.83 -13.19 20.37
N PRO A 618 -16.19 -12.00 20.46
CA PRO A 618 -16.65 -10.95 21.37
C PRO A 618 -17.97 -10.38 20.84
N VAL A 619 -19.00 -10.39 21.68
CA VAL A 619 -20.34 -9.86 21.40
C VAL A 619 -20.59 -8.69 22.34
N GLY A 620 -21.12 -7.57 21.87
CA GLY A 620 -21.18 -6.38 22.73
C GLY A 620 -21.62 -5.08 22.08
N TRP A 621 -21.16 -3.98 22.66
CA TRP A 621 -21.42 -2.62 22.21
C TRP A 621 -20.14 -1.77 22.28
N ASN A 622 -20.03 -0.78 21.40
CA ASN A 622 -18.96 0.22 21.31
C ASN A 622 -19.58 1.63 21.30
N SER A 623 -18.93 2.65 21.86
CA SER A 623 -19.49 4.00 21.96
C SER A 623 -19.31 4.92 20.75
N TRP A 624 -18.40 4.63 19.82
CA TRP A 624 -17.97 5.57 18.79
C TRP A 624 -19.12 6.02 17.88
N GLY A 625 -19.69 5.11 17.10
CA GLY A 625 -20.80 5.39 16.17
C GLY A 625 -22.09 5.89 16.84
N ALA A 626 -22.25 5.67 18.15
CA ALA A 626 -23.38 6.12 18.97
C ALA A 626 -23.25 7.55 19.51
N TYR A 627 -22.04 7.93 19.95
CA TYR A 627 -21.84 9.11 20.81
C TYR A 627 -20.63 9.99 20.49
N ASP A 628 -19.58 9.47 19.83
CA ASP A 628 -18.36 10.24 19.52
C ASP A 628 -17.85 11.00 20.78
N SER A 629 -17.28 12.20 20.62
CA SER A 629 -16.96 13.23 21.61
C SER A 629 -18.02 13.49 22.68
N GLY A 630 -19.28 13.10 22.47
CA GLY A 630 -20.36 13.20 23.43
C GLY A 630 -20.42 12.08 24.48
N LEU A 631 -19.43 11.19 24.59
CA LEU A 631 -19.43 10.11 25.58
C LEU A 631 -19.48 10.62 27.04
N SER A 632 -20.30 9.98 27.89
CA SER A 632 -20.45 10.31 29.31
C SER A 632 -20.75 9.08 30.18
N TYR A 633 -20.55 9.22 31.49
CA TYR A 633 -20.83 8.16 32.47
C TYR A 633 -22.27 7.63 32.40
N ASP A 634 -23.27 8.52 32.39
CA ASP A 634 -24.68 8.12 32.40
C ASP A 634 -25.06 7.35 31.13
N LYS A 635 -24.52 7.77 29.97
CA LYS A 635 -24.68 7.06 28.69
C LYS A 635 -24.16 5.61 28.76
N VAL A 636 -23.00 5.40 29.38
CA VAL A 636 -22.41 4.04 29.56
C VAL A 636 -23.26 3.19 30.51
N VAL A 637 -23.79 3.80 31.57
CA VAL A 637 -24.71 3.14 32.51
C VAL A 637 -26.03 2.75 31.82
N ASP A 638 -26.64 3.65 31.06
CA ASP A 638 -27.88 3.40 30.32
C ASP A 638 -27.71 2.30 29.27
N VAL A 639 -26.61 2.30 28.52
CA VAL A 639 -26.26 1.22 27.58
C VAL A 639 -26.14 -0.11 28.31
N SER A 640 -25.35 -0.18 29.38
CA SER A 640 -25.14 -1.40 30.16
C SER A 640 -26.47 -1.96 30.70
N ASN A 641 -27.34 -1.08 31.22
CA ASN A 641 -28.68 -1.43 31.70
C ASN A 641 -29.62 -1.88 30.58
N PHE A 642 -29.60 -1.21 29.42
CA PHE A 642 -30.41 -1.56 28.26
C PHE A 642 -30.03 -2.95 27.72
N PHE A 643 -28.73 -3.22 27.55
CA PHE A 643 -28.22 -4.51 27.05
C PHE A 643 -28.56 -5.67 27.99
N LYS A 644 -28.41 -5.48 29.31
CA LYS A 644 -28.81 -6.46 30.34
C LYS A 644 -30.30 -6.79 30.32
N THR A 645 -31.13 -5.77 30.06
CA THR A 645 -32.59 -5.88 30.14
C THR A 645 -33.19 -6.46 28.85
N ASN A 646 -32.68 -6.05 27.68
CA ASN A 646 -33.33 -6.31 26.39
C ASN A 646 -32.61 -7.36 25.53
N LEU A 647 -31.27 -7.39 25.51
CA LEU A 647 -30.50 -8.08 24.46
C LEU A 647 -29.75 -9.32 24.96
N GLN A 648 -28.97 -9.17 26.04
CA GLN A 648 -28.03 -10.18 26.54
C GLN A 648 -28.69 -11.54 26.81
N LYS A 649 -29.90 -11.53 27.39
CA LYS A 649 -30.67 -12.75 27.70
C LYS A 649 -31.56 -13.24 26.56
N ALA A 650 -31.84 -12.40 25.55
CA ALA A 650 -32.71 -12.74 24.44
C ALA A 650 -31.99 -13.65 23.42
N SER A 651 -30.76 -13.25 23.04
CA SER A 651 -29.72 -14.15 22.47
C SER A 651 -28.35 -13.47 22.25
N PHE A 652 -28.23 -12.15 22.43
CA PHE A 652 -27.03 -11.38 22.09
C PHE A 652 -25.94 -11.51 23.16
N ASN A 653 -25.29 -12.68 23.23
CA ASN A 653 -24.15 -12.96 24.11
C ASN A 653 -23.32 -14.13 23.56
N ASN A 654 -22.06 -14.26 24.01
CA ASN A 654 -21.27 -15.48 23.80
C ASN A 654 -21.02 -16.19 25.14
N LYS A 655 -21.72 -17.31 25.39
CA LYS A 655 -21.61 -18.11 26.63
C LYS A 655 -21.83 -17.25 27.90
N GLY A 656 -22.77 -16.31 27.83
CA GLY A 656 -23.08 -15.32 28.86
C GLY A 656 -22.31 -13.99 28.76
N ASN A 657 -21.13 -13.98 28.11
CA ASN A 657 -20.31 -12.78 27.97
C ASN A 657 -20.94 -11.77 27.01
N VAL A 658 -20.95 -10.51 27.43
CA VAL A 658 -21.27 -9.32 26.63
C VAL A 658 -20.27 -8.23 27.01
N TYR A 659 -19.67 -7.57 26.03
CA TYR A 659 -18.75 -6.46 26.23
C TYR A 659 -19.48 -5.11 26.11
N ILE A 660 -19.15 -4.15 26.97
CA ILE A 660 -19.53 -2.74 26.83
C ILE A 660 -18.22 -1.96 26.75
N ASN A 661 -17.90 -1.46 25.55
CA ASN A 661 -16.65 -0.80 25.24
C ASN A 661 -16.82 0.72 25.22
N MET A 662 -15.97 1.42 25.97
CA MET A 662 -15.78 2.87 25.83
C MET A 662 -14.65 3.09 24.83
N ASP A 663 -14.99 3.70 23.70
CA ASP A 663 -14.06 4.02 22.61
C ASP A 663 -13.30 5.33 22.90
N SER A 664 -12.84 6.05 21.88
CA SER A 664 -12.28 7.40 22.05
C SER A 664 -13.22 8.34 22.85
N TYR A 665 -12.62 9.34 23.50
CA TYR A 665 -13.26 10.21 24.52
C TYR A 665 -13.74 9.49 25.79
N TRP A 666 -13.20 8.31 26.11
CA TRP A 666 -13.40 7.68 27.43
C TRP A 666 -12.88 8.54 28.59
N ASP A 667 -11.92 9.43 28.32
CA ASP A 667 -11.31 10.36 29.26
C ASP A 667 -12.17 11.60 29.57
N ASN A 668 -13.31 11.80 28.86
CA ASN A 668 -14.42 12.62 29.34
C ASN A 668 -14.94 12.14 30.72
N LEU A 669 -14.77 10.85 31.04
CA LEU A 669 -15.11 10.30 32.34
C LEU A 669 -13.92 10.45 33.29
N THR A 670 -14.16 11.07 34.44
CA THR A 670 -13.16 11.11 35.52
C THR A 670 -12.74 9.69 35.93
N GLU A 671 -11.55 9.55 36.51
CA GLU A 671 -11.06 8.28 37.04
C GLU A 671 -12.08 7.52 37.90
N ARG A 672 -12.83 8.26 38.72
CA ARG A 672 -13.89 7.69 39.54
C ARG A 672 -15.03 7.15 38.67
N GLN A 673 -15.52 7.93 37.71
CA GLN A 673 -16.59 7.50 36.80
C GLN A 673 -16.18 6.29 35.96
N LEU A 674 -14.91 6.16 35.55
CA LEU A 674 -14.40 4.96 34.88
C LEU A 674 -14.51 3.72 35.79
N LYS A 675 -14.04 3.83 37.05
CA LYS A 675 -14.13 2.74 38.05
C LYS A 675 -15.59 2.38 38.38
N ASP A 676 -16.44 3.39 38.58
CA ASP A 676 -17.86 3.23 38.86
C ASP A 676 -18.60 2.61 37.65
N ALA A 677 -18.23 2.96 36.41
CA ALA A 677 -18.79 2.37 35.18
C ALA A 677 -18.40 0.88 35.03
N VAL A 678 -17.12 0.53 35.22
CA VAL A 678 -16.67 -0.87 35.22
C VAL A 678 -17.40 -1.68 36.31
N SER A 679 -17.66 -1.08 37.48
CA SER A 679 -18.46 -1.67 38.56
C SER A 679 -19.92 -1.94 38.12
N VAL A 680 -20.59 -0.98 37.46
CA VAL A 680 -21.94 -1.16 36.91
C VAL A 680 -21.98 -2.25 35.84
N ILE A 681 -21.05 -2.23 34.89
CA ILE A 681 -20.94 -3.24 33.81
C ILE A 681 -20.76 -4.64 34.41
N ARG A 682 -19.86 -4.81 35.39
CA ARG A 682 -19.65 -6.09 36.09
C ARG A 682 -20.87 -6.52 36.90
N LYS A 683 -21.53 -5.61 37.62
CA LYS A 683 -22.81 -5.84 38.34
C LYS A 683 -23.96 -6.20 37.37
N ASN A 684 -23.82 -5.84 36.10
CA ASN A 684 -24.74 -6.20 35.03
C ASN A 684 -24.42 -7.55 34.37
N GLY A 685 -23.34 -8.24 34.77
CA GLY A 685 -22.93 -9.52 34.19
C GLY A 685 -22.25 -9.36 32.83
N GLN A 686 -21.62 -8.21 32.61
CA GLN A 686 -20.95 -7.81 31.38
C GLN A 686 -19.46 -7.57 31.65
N LYS A 687 -18.68 -7.41 30.58
CA LYS A 687 -17.26 -7.11 30.59
C LYS A 687 -17.04 -5.68 30.09
N ALA A 688 -16.14 -4.95 30.71
CA ALA A 688 -15.80 -3.60 30.27
C ALA A 688 -14.66 -3.65 29.24
N GLY A 689 -14.80 -2.90 28.15
CA GLY A 689 -13.70 -2.63 27.21
C GLY A 689 -13.34 -1.15 27.15
N ILE A 690 -12.13 -0.86 26.67
CA ILE A 690 -11.54 0.47 26.56
C ILE A 690 -10.85 0.67 25.21
N TYR A 691 -10.41 1.89 24.93
CA TYR A 691 -9.72 2.29 23.71
C TYR A 691 -8.39 3.00 24.02
N TYR A 692 -7.40 2.86 23.14
CA TYR A 692 -6.21 3.71 23.18
C TYR A 692 -5.48 3.77 21.83
N GLY A 693 -5.00 4.96 21.45
CA GLY A 693 -4.06 5.17 20.35
C GLY A 693 -2.63 5.35 20.88
N PRO A 694 -1.75 4.34 20.83
CA PRO A 694 -0.45 4.39 21.49
C PRO A 694 0.62 5.17 20.71
N PHE A 695 0.56 5.12 19.37
CA PHE A 695 1.58 5.64 18.47
C PHE A 695 1.19 6.98 17.82
N VAL A 696 0.25 7.70 18.45
CA VAL A 696 -0.23 9.02 17.99
C VAL A 696 -0.15 10.09 19.07
N TYR A 697 0.15 11.31 18.62
CA TYR A 697 -0.02 12.57 19.36
C TYR A 697 -0.89 13.55 18.56
N TRP A 698 -2.05 13.90 19.14
CA TRP A 698 -3.06 14.75 18.52
C TRP A 698 -2.83 16.26 18.71
N GLY A 699 -1.96 16.64 19.64
CA GLY A 699 -1.67 18.04 19.94
C GLY A 699 -0.56 18.62 19.06
N ASP A 700 -0.26 19.89 19.31
CA ASP A 700 0.81 20.65 18.63
C ASP A 700 1.83 21.23 19.63
N ASN A 701 1.68 20.95 20.94
CA ASN A 701 2.57 21.46 21.97
C ASN A 701 3.75 20.50 22.21
N MET A 702 4.85 20.73 21.51
CA MET A 702 6.07 19.92 21.63
C MET A 702 6.75 20.00 23.02
N GLU A 703 6.39 20.97 23.87
CA GLU A 703 6.85 21.04 25.27
C GLU A 703 5.92 20.28 26.24
N GLN A 704 4.78 19.74 25.79
CA GLN A 704 3.85 19.00 26.64
C GLN A 704 4.56 17.76 27.24
N PRO A 705 4.57 17.56 28.57
CA PRO A 705 5.14 16.37 29.19
C PRO A 705 4.37 15.09 28.83
N VAL A 706 5.09 14.00 28.56
CA VAL A 706 4.53 12.69 28.22
C VAL A 706 4.03 12.00 29.48
N GLU A 707 2.82 11.41 29.44
CA GLU A 707 2.19 10.83 30.62
C GLU A 707 2.96 9.59 31.11
N GLY A 708 3.04 9.43 32.44
CA GLY A 708 3.79 8.33 33.08
C GLY A 708 5.30 8.53 33.20
N THR A 709 5.89 9.52 32.50
CA THR A 709 7.35 9.75 32.49
C THR A 709 7.88 10.58 33.68
N ASN A 710 6.99 11.08 34.54
CA ASN A 710 7.29 12.07 35.60
C ASN A 710 7.91 13.39 35.07
N GLY A 711 7.70 13.74 33.80
CA GLY A 711 8.25 14.94 33.18
C GLY A 711 9.70 14.79 32.69
N VAL A 712 10.19 13.56 32.53
CA VAL A 712 11.52 13.28 31.95
C VAL A 712 11.53 13.47 30.43
N TYR A 713 10.37 13.38 29.76
CA TYR A 713 10.24 13.54 28.31
C TYR A 713 9.03 14.41 27.94
N THR A 714 9.14 15.18 26.87
CA THR A 714 8.04 15.91 26.21
C THR A 714 7.59 15.19 24.92
N TYR A 715 6.46 15.60 24.35
CA TYR A 715 6.03 15.03 23.06
C TYR A 715 7.03 15.35 21.92
N GLY A 716 7.71 16.50 21.98
CA GLY A 716 8.78 16.85 21.04
C GLY A 716 9.96 15.88 21.02
N ASP A 717 10.23 15.18 22.12
CA ASP A 717 11.26 14.14 22.23
C ASP A 717 10.84 12.81 21.57
N ILE A 718 9.53 12.52 21.50
CA ILE A 718 9.02 11.17 21.18
C ILE A 718 8.31 11.06 19.83
N ILE A 719 8.00 12.19 19.18
CA ILE A 719 7.44 12.16 17.82
C ILE A 719 8.49 11.69 16.81
N LEU A 720 8.04 10.91 15.81
CA LEU A 720 8.90 10.42 14.75
C LEU A 720 9.29 11.56 13.79
N ARG A 721 10.52 11.50 13.28
CA ARG A 721 11.17 12.54 12.48
C ARG A 721 11.83 11.93 11.26
N ASP A 722 12.10 12.74 10.25
CA ASP A 722 13.01 12.36 9.16
C ASP A 722 14.47 12.31 9.61
N ASN A 723 15.39 12.03 8.67
CA ASN A 723 16.82 11.95 8.96
C ASN A 723 17.45 13.29 9.32
N ASP A 724 16.92 14.40 8.81
CA ASP A 724 17.38 15.77 9.06
C ASP A 724 16.87 16.32 10.40
N GLY A 725 15.80 15.74 10.95
CA GLY A 725 15.23 16.03 12.25
C GLY A 725 13.88 16.76 12.21
N ASN A 726 13.28 16.95 11.04
CA ASN A 726 11.95 17.55 10.92
C ASN A 726 10.89 16.55 11.41
N PRO A 727 9.82 17.01 12.11
CA PRO A 727 8.64 16.18 12.35
C PRO A 727 8.08 15.63 11.04
N LEU A 728 7.73 14.34 11.01
CA LEU A 728 7.00 13.80 9.86
C LEU A 728 5.63 14.51 9.72
N PRO A 729 5.09 14.63 8.49
CA PRO A 729 3.75 15.16 8.26
C PRO A 729 2.68 14.43 9.09
N LYS A 730 1.65 15.18 9.51
CA LYS A 730 0.51 14.61 10.25
C LYS A 730 -0.31 13.70 9.34
N VAL A 731 -0.58 12.48 9.81
CA VAL A 731 -1.55 11.56 9.21
C VAL A 731 -2.78 11.50 10.12
N ASP A 732 -3.97 11.61 9.54
CA ASP A 732 -5.26 11.83 10.23
C ASP A 732 -5.35 13.07 11.14
N GLY A 733 -4.36 13.97 11.07
CA GLY A 733 -4.22 15.11 11.98
C GLY A 733 -3.41 14.81 13.25
N ALA A 734 -2.84 13.61 13.38
CA ALA A 734 -1.93 13.22 14.45
C ALA A 734 -0.46 13.15 13.96
N TYR A 735 0.48 13.49 14.85
CA TYR A 735 1.89 13.14 14.68
C TYR A 735 2.10 11.67 15.06
N ALA A 736 2.90 10.96 14.27
CA ALA A 736 3.41 9.64 14.65
C ALA A 736 4.34 9.74 15.87
N VAL A 737 4.20 8.80 16.81
CA VAL A 737 5.01 8.68 18.02
C VAL A 737 5.86 7.42 17.91
N ASP A 738 7.18 7.59 17.97
CA ASP A 738 8.15 6.50 17.83
C ASP A 738 7.89 5.39 18.88
N PRO A 739 7.55 4.16 18.47
CA PRO A 739 7.34 3.05 19.40
C PRO A 739 8.62 2.66 20.17
N THR A 740 9.79 2.98 19.63
CA THR A 740 11.07 2.58 20.23
C THR A 740 11.50 3.50 21.38
N HIS A 741 11.00 4.72 21.44
CA HIS A 741 11.39 5.71 22.44
C HIS A 741 10.99 5.29 23.89
N PRO A 742 11.89 5.44 24.91
CA PRO A 742 11.59 5.10 26.30
C PRO A 742 10.40 5.85 26.91
N GLY A 743 10.12 7.06 26.44
CA GLY A 743 8.93 7.83 26.81
C GLY A 743 7.64 7.16 26.33
N SER A 744 7.58 6.75 25.06
CA SER A 744 6.44 6.02 24.47
C SER A 744 6.16 4.71 25.21
N LYS A 745 7.21 3.95 25.52
CA LYS A 745 7.12 2.70 26.29
C LYS A 745 6.59 2.92 27.72
N GLN A 746 6.95 4.04 28.37
CA GLN A 746 6.40 4.43 29.68
C GLN A 746 4.94 4.91 29.59
N ARG A 747 4.58 5.67 28.54
CA ARG A 747 3.21 6.11 28.26
C ARG A 747 2.26 4.92 28.13
N VAL A 748 2.64 3.92 27.32
CA VAL A 748 1.93 2.63 27.19
C VAL A 748 1.82 1.93 28.55
N GLU A 749 2.91 1.83 29.32
CA GLU A 749 2.87 1.21 30.66
C GLU A 749 1.91 1.93 31.62
N TYR A 750 1.87 3.27 31.60
CA TYR A 750 1.03 4.08 32.47
C TYR A 750 -0.47 3.85 32.20
N TYR A 751 -0.91 4.01 30.94
CA TYR A 751 -2.31 3.80 30.58
C TYR A 751 -2.74 2.33 30.70
N PHE A 752 -1.91 1.37 30.27
CA PHE A 752 -2.35 -0.03 30.22
C PHE A 752 -2.39 -0.69 31.60
N LYS A 753 -1.47 -0.35 32.52
CA LYS A 753 -1.59 -0.77 33.92
C LYS A 753 -2.84 -0.18 34.58
N ARG A 754 -3.09 1.11 34.36
CA ARG A 754 -4.30 1.82 34.81
C ARG A 754 -5.59 1.13 34.32
N PHE A 755 -5.65 0.69 33.06
CA PHE A 755 -6.81 -0.06 32.54
C PHE A 755 -6.97 -1.45 33.19
N LEU A 756 -5.87 -2.20 33.36
CA LEU A 756 -5.87 -3.50 34.03
C LEU A 756 -6.34 -3.39 35.49
N ASP A 757 -5.85 -2.38 36.22
CA ASP A 757 -6.18 -2.14 37.62
C ASP A 757 -7.65 -1.73 37.81
N TYR A 758 -8.24 -1.04 36.82
CA TYR A 758 -9.66 -0.65 36.87
C TYR A 758 -10.55 -1.83 36.47
N GLY A 759 -9.99 -2.81 35.76
CA GLY A 759 -10.61 -4.09 35.49
C GLY A 759 -11.24 -4.22 34.11
N PHE A 760 -10.71 -3.51 33.11
CA PHE A 760 -11.04 -3.73 31.71
C PHE A 760 -10.56 -5.11 31.24
N GLU A 761 -11.31 -5.74 30.33
CA GLU A 761 -11.07 -7.10 29.83
C GLU A 761 -10.98 -7.18 28.28
N TYR A 762 -11.17 -6.05 27.60
CA TYR A 762 -11.04 -5.85 26.16
C TYR A 762 -10.39 -4.50 25.90
N ILE A 763 -9.50 -4.40 24.92
CA ILE A 763 -8.98 -3.13 24.41
C ILE A 763 -9.05 -3.09 22.89
N LYS A 764 -9.59 -2.00 22.34
CA LYS A 764 -9.32 -1.57 20.96
C LYS A 764 -8.05 -0.73 20.99
N ILE A 765 -7.03 -1.16 20.25
CA ILE A 765 -5.79 -0.40 20.05
C ILE A 765 -5.84 0.12 18.63
N ASP A 766 -5.79 1.44 18.49
CA ASP A 766 -6.11 2.15 17.24
C ASP A 766 -4.96 3.06 16.79
N PHE A 767 -5.00 3.55 15.55
CA PHE A 767 -3.91 4.34 14.94
C PHE A 767 -2.54 3.67 15.14
N LEU A 768 -2.50 2.40 14.74
CA LEU A 768 -1.36 1.51 14.81
C LEU A 768 -0.43 1.68 13.60
N SER A 769 -0.94 2.06 12.43
CA SER A 769 -0.16 2.36 11.22
C SER A 769 0.92 3.43 11.45
N HIS A 770 0.63 4.47 12.26
CA HIS A 770 1.61 5.49 12.67
C HIS A 770 2.82 4.92 13.40
N GLY A 771 2.67 3.75 14.04
CA GLY A 771 3.77 3.02 14.67
C GLY A 771 4.63 2.23 13.70
N SER A 772 4.24 2.11 12.43
CA SER A 772 5.01 1.46 11.37
C SER A 772 5.55 2.41 10.30
N PHE A 773 5.42 3.72 10.47
CA PHE A 773 5.97 4.70 9.52
C PHE A 773 7.50 4.67 9.54
N GLU A 774 8.11 4.87 8.38
CA GLU A 774 9.56 5.03 8.26
C GLU A 774 10.03 6.36 8.88
N GLY A 775 11.15 6.33 9.59
CA GLY A 775 11.74 7.53 10.16
C GLY A 775 12.96 7.23 11.03
N LYS A 776 13.43 8.26 11.72
CA LYS A 776 14.59 8.22 12.60
C LYS A 776 14.20 7.74 14.00
N HIS A 777 14.14 6.42 14.17
CA HIS A 777 13.80 5.78 15.45
C HIS A 777 14.86 6.03 16.54
N TYR A 778 14.44 6.07 17.81
CA TYR A 778 15.34 6.26 18.95
C TYR A 778 16.26 5.04 19.22
N ASP A 779 15.75 3.83 19.01
CA ASP A 779 16.54 2.60 19.11
C ASP A 779 17.27 2.36 17.77
N PRO A 780 18.60 2.52 17.68
CA PRO A 780 19.34 2.40 16.43
C PRO A 780 19.46 0.96 15.91
N ASN A 781 18.78 0.01 16.56
CA ASN A 781 18.63 -1.38 16.10
C ASN A 781 17.23 -1.63 15.48
N ALA A 782 16.43 -0.57 15.28
CA ALA A 782 15.26 -0.56 14.41
C ALA A 782 15.59 0.34 13.20
N GLU A 783 16.05 -0.28 12.11
CA GLU A 783 16.45 0.41 10.88
C GLU A 783 15.24 0.76 9.99
N THR A 784 14.05 0.23 10.32
CA THR A 784 12.80 0.40 9.57
C THR A 784 11.58 0.60 10.47
N GLY A 785 10.50 1.15 9.90
CA GLY A 785 9.23 1.32 10.61
C GLY A 785 8.60 0.00 11.08
N ILE A 786 8.81 -1.10 10.35
CA ILE A 786 8.29 -2.43 10.73
C ILE A 786 9.03 -3.01 11.94
N GLU A 787 10.33 -2.75 12.09
CA GLU A 787 11.09 -3.16 13.29
C GLU A 787 10.63 -2.39 14.52
N ALA A 788 10.41 -1.07 14.38
CA ALA A 788 9.82 -0.23 15.41
C ALA A 788 8.42 -0.72 15.83
N TYR A 789 7.55 -1.02 14.86
CA TYR A 789 6.21 -1.54 15.12
C TYR A 789 6.22 -2.89 15.84
N ASN A 790 7.04 -3.85 15.39
CA ASN A 790 7.25 -5.14 16.07
C ASN A 790 7.68 -4.92 17.53
N GLN A 791 8.61 -4.01 17.78
CA GLN A 791 9.10 -3.70 19.13
C GLN A 791 8.01 -3.07 20.02
N GLY A 792 7.24 -2.12 19.48
CA GLY A 792 6.11 -1.47 20.16
C GLY A 792 5.00 -2.45 20.52
N MET A 793 4.58 -3.28 19.57
CA MET A 793 3.51 -4.27 19.77
C MET A 793 3.91 -5.42 20.69
N ALA A 794 5.19 -5.83 20.66
CA ALA A 794 5.74 -6.76 21.64
C ALA A 794 5.71 -6.19 23.07
N HIS A 795 6.03 -4.89 23.24
CA HIS A 795 5.93 -4.21 24.53
C HIS A 795 4.48 -4.10 25.02
N ILE A 796 3.55 -3.73 24.14
CA ILE A 796 2.10 -3.74 24.42
C ILE A 796 1.63 -5.08 24.98
N ASN A 797 1.97 -6.19 24.33
CA ASN A 797 1.55 -7.52 24.78
C ASN A 797 2.21 -7.96 26.09
N LYS A 798 3.48 -7.58 26.30
CA LYS A 798 4.20 -7.78 27.56
C LYS A 798 3.53 -7.05 28.73
N VAL A 799 3.03 -5.81 28.52
CA VAL A 799 2.34 -5.02 29.55
C VAL A 799 0.93 -5.56 29.83
N LEU A 800 0.17 -5.93 28.80
CA LEU A 800 -1.17 -6.51 28.95
C LEU A 800 -1.13 -7.93 29.57
N GLY A 801 -0.04 -8.67 29.38
CA GLY A 801 0.21 -9.96 30.04
C GLY A 801 -0.86 -11.02 29.77
N GLY A 802 -1.53 -10.96 28.61
CA GLY A 802 -2.61 -11.87 28.22
C GLY A 802 -3.89 -11.76 29.07
N LYS A 803 -4.12 -10.62 29.73
CA LYS A 803 -5.30 -10.39 30.59
C LYS A 803 -6.52 -9.81 29.87
N MET A 804 -6.35 -9.30 28.65
CA MET A 804 -7.40 -8.62 27.87
C MET A 804 -7.49 -9.20 26.46
N PHE A 805 -8.68 -9.16 25.87
CA PHE A 805 -8.85 -9.27 24.41
C PHE A 805 -8.26 -8.02 23.73
N ILE A 806 -7.72 -8.16 22.52
CA ILE A 806 -7.08 -7.08 21.77
C ILE A 806 -7.66 -7.06 20.35
N SER A 807 -8.39 -5.99 19.99
CA SER A 807 -8.68 -5.62 18.59
C SER A 807 -7.66 -4.58 18.14
N ALA A 808 -6.92 -4.87 17.08
CA ALA A 808 -6.19 -3.86 16.32
C ALA A 808 -7.16 -3.08 15.41
N SER A 809 -6.93 -1.78 15.23
CA SER A 809 -7.66 -0.88 14.34
C SER A 809 -6.68 0.16 13.79
N ILE A 810 -7.01 0.73 12.61
CA ILE A 810 -6.10 1.54 11.77
C ILE A 810 -4.67 0.96 11.82
N ALA A 811 -4.52 -0.26 11.30
CA ALA A 811 -3.35 -1.11 11.55
C ALA A 811 -2.88 -1.83 10.29
N PRO A 812 -1.57 -2.00 10.08
CA PRO A 812 -1.06 -2.78 8.96
C PRO A 812 -1.55 -4.24 9.02
N LEU A 813 -1.63 -4.90 7.86
CA LEU A 813 -2.09 -6.28 7.76
C LEU A 813 -1.22 -7.24 8.59
N PHE A 814 0.08 -6.99 8.55
CA PHE A 814 1.15 -7.67 9.27
C PHE A 814 2.08 -6.65 9.94
N PRO A 815 2.87 -7.03 10.96
CA PRO A 815 2.90 -8.32 11.67
C PRO A 815 1.63 -8.55 12.52
N SER A 816 1.05 -9.75 12.39
CA SER A 816 -0.30 -10.07 12.89
C SER A 816 -0.35 -10.78 14.24
N GLN A 817 0.77 -11.37 14.69
CA GLN A 817 0.88 -12.18 15.91
C GLN A 817 0.54 -11.42 17.22
N TYR A 818 0.33 -10.10 17.15
CA TYR A 818 0.14 -9.25 18.32
C TYR A 818 -1.31 -9.01 18.73
N ALA A 819 -2.33 -9.42 17.97
CA ALA A 819 -3.74 -9.14 18.29
C ALA A 819 -4.65 -10.38 18.25
N HIS A 820 -5.79 -10.31 18.95
CA HIS A 820 -6.84 -11.34 18.90
C HIS A 820 -7.87 -11.08 17.78
N ALA A 821 -7.91 -9.85 17.25
CA ALA A 821 -8.59 -9.47 16.03
C ALA A 821 -7.94 -8.24 15.39
N ARG A 822 -8.22 -8.01 14.10
CA ARG A 822 -7.89 -6.78 13.37
C ARG A 822 -9.12 -6.25 12.63
N ARG A 823 -9.29 -4.93 12.60
CA ARG A 823 -10.30 -4.22 11.80
C ARG A 823 -10.01 -4.40 10.31
N ILE A 824 -10.98 -4.90 9.55
CA ILE A 824 -10.76 -5.21 8.13
C ILE A 824 -10.97 -4.02 7.19
N SER A 825 -11.54 -2.92 7.67
CA SER A 825 -11.85 -1.71 6.90
C SER A 825 -11.64 -0.45 7.74
N CYS A 826 -11.74 0.73 7.15
CA CYS A 826 -11.89 1.97 7.91
C CYS A 826 -13.31 2.03 8.55
N ASP A 827 -13.59 3.09 9.32
CA ASP A 827 -14.81 3.27 10.12
C ASP A 827 -16.13 3.17 9.33
N ILE A 828 -17.11 2.48 9.91
CA ILE A 828 -18.39 2.17 9.26
C ILE A 828 -19.54 2.91 9.94
N ASP A 829 -20.01 3.99 9.32
CA ASP A 829 -21.12 4.80 9.83
C ASP A 829 -22.48 4.08 9.90
N GLY A 830 -22.64 2.93 9.22
CA GLY A 830 -23.87 2.14 9.17
C GLY A 830 -24.77 2.40 7.96
N THR A 831 -24.38 3.31 7.06
CA THR A 831 -25.02 3.49 5.75
C THR A 831 -24.82 2.27 4.85
N LEU A 832 -25.64 2.16 3.80
CA LEU A 832 -25.52 1.06 2.82
C LEU A 832 -24.17 1.09 2.09
N GLY A 833 -23.68 2.27 1.70
CA GLY A 833 -22.40 2.45 1.01
C GLY A 833 -21.19 2.09 1.88
N ARG A 834 -21.18 2.48 3.16
CA ARG A 834 -20.13 2.00 4.09
C ARG A 834 -20.26 0.51 4.40
N THR A 835 -21.48 -0.05 4.40
CA THR A 835 -21.69 -1.49 4.56
C THR A 835 -21.16 -2.29 3.36
N GLU A 836 -21.31 -1.79 2.12
CA GLU A 836 -20.68 -2.35 0.92
C GLU A 836 -19.14 -2.23 1.01
N TYR A 837 -18.62 -1.07 1.39
CA TYR A 837 -17.18 -0.84 1.59
C TYR A 837 -16.53 -1.85 2.55
N GLN A 838 -17.19 -2.15 3.68
CA GLN A 838 -16.76 -3.19 4.60
C GLN A 838 -16.74 -4.58 3.95
N LEU A 839 -17.69 -4.85 3.04
CA LEU A 839 -17.82 -6.12 2.34
C LEU A 839 -16.87 -6.24 1.12
N ASN A 840 -16.36 -5.16 0.52
CA ASN A 840 -15.20 -5.23 -0.38
C ASN A 840 -13.98 -5.78 0.36
N ASN A 841 -13.72 -5.24 1.56
CA ASN A 841 -12.64 -5.74 2.42
C ASN A 841 -12.85 -7.20 2.87
N LEU A 842 -14.09 -7.65 3.08
CA LEU A 842 -14.36 -9.09 3.24
C LEU A 842 -14.13 -9.88 1.95
N THR A 843 -14.55 -9.37 0.79
CA THR A 843 -14.47 -10.03 -0.52
C THR A 843 -13.05 -10.45 -0.87
N TYR A 844 -12.04 -9.75 -0.37
CA TYR A 844 -10.63 -10.07 -0.64
C TYR A 844 -9.80 -10.39 0.62
N GLY A 845 -10.33 -10.08 1.81
CA GLY A 845 -9.69 -10.31 3.11
C GLY A 845 -10.24 -11.47 3.96
N TRP A 846 -11.29 -12.19 3.53
CA TRP A 846 -11.94 -13.25 4.35
C TRP A 846 -10.93 -14.28 4.92
N TRP A 847 -9.88 -14.60 4.16
CA TRP A 847 -8.85 -15.57 4.50
C TRP A 847 -8.08 -15.21 5.78
N GLN A 848 -8.06 -13.93 6.21
CA GLN A 848 -7.39 -13.48 7.43
C GLN A 848 -7.98 -14.13 8.69
N ASN A 849 -9.30 -14.41 8.66
CA ASN A 849 -10.05 -15.01 9.74
C ASN A 849 -9.66 -16.48 9.96
N GLY A 850 -9.34 -16.84 11.20
CA GLY A 850 -8.97 -18.21 11.58
C GLY A 850 -7.59 -18.66 11.09
N THR A 851 -6.88 -17.83 10.31
CA THR A 851 -5.50 -18.10 9.87
C THR A 851 -4.50 -17.22 10.61
N ILE A 852 -4.48 -15.91 10.35
CA ILE A 852 -3.54 -14.94 10.94
C ILE A 852 -4.15 -14.14 12.11
N TYR A 853 -5.47 -14.00 12.16
CA TYR A 853 -6.20 -13.45 13.30
C TYR A 853 -7.30 -14.43 13.76
N PRO A 854 -7.48 -14.68 15.08
CA PRO A 854 -8.54 -15.55 15.58
C PRO A 854 -9.95 -15.09 15.18
N TYR A 855 -10.17 -13.77 15.12
CA TYR A 855 -11.37 -13.11 14.62
C TYR A 855 -11.01 -11.92 13.75
N THR A 856 -11.92 -11.50 12.88
CA THR A 856 -11.80 -10.28 12.08
C THR A 856 -12.88 -9.30 12.50
N ASP A 857 -12.53 -8.03 12.60
CA ASP A 857 -13.38 -6.98 13.17
C ASP A 857 -14.03 -6.18 12.03
N PRO A 858 -15.34 -6.36 11.76
CA PRO A 858 -16.08 -5.64 10.71
C PRO A 858 -16.46 -4.21 11.11
N ASP A 859 -15.93 -3.71 12.23
CA ASP A 859 -16.42 -2.55 12.96
C ASP A 859 -17.86 -2.71 13.50
N TYR A 860 -18.32 -1.75 14.28
CA TYR A 860 -19.62 -1.79 14.95
C TYR A 860 -20.82 -1.67 13.99
N MET A 861 -21.98 -2.09 14.49
CA MET A 861 -23.27 -1.96 13.82
C MET A 861 -24.06 -0.76 14.37
N THR A 862 -24.14 0.33 13.63
CA THR A 862 -25.06 1.47 13.81
C THR A 862 -26.32 1.24 12.98
N LEU A 863 -27.40 0.72 13.59
CA LEU A 863 -28.56 0.22 12.85
C LEU A 863 -29.48 1.34 12.36
N ALA A 864 -29.69 2.40 13.14
CA ALA A 864 -30.58 3.49 12.74
C ALA A 864 -30.05 4.31 11.54
N LYS A 865 -28.72 4.45 11.44
CA LYS A 865 -28.05 5.20 10.35
C LYS A 865 -28.20 4.56 8.96
N GLY A 866 -28.65 3.30 8.87
CA GLY A 866 -29.01 2.66 7.60
C GLY A 866 -30.28 3.22 6.94
N GLY A 867 -31.09 4.04 7.65
CA GLY A 867 -32.29 4.69 7.11
C GLY A 867 -33.51 3.79 6.91
N SER A 868 -33.35 2.47 6.92
CA SER A 868 -34.46 1.50 6.88
C SER A 868 -34.14 0.22 7.66
N LEU A 869 -35.18 -0.53 8.04
CA LEU A 869 -35.01 -1.84 8.70
C LEU A 869 -34.32 -2.86 7.77
N ALA A 870 -34.47 -2.73 6.44
CA ALA A 870 -33.80 -3.58 5.46
C ALA A 870 -32.29 -3.30 5.41
N ALA A 871 -31.89 -2.03 5.38
CA ALA A 871 -30.49 -1.62 5.48
C ALA A 871 -29.87 -2.00 6.84
N ALA A 872 -30.62 -1.84 7.94
CA ALA A 872 -30.20 -2.29 9.26
C ALA A 872 -30.00 -3.81 9.33
N GLN A 873 -30.90 -4.60 8.73
CA GLN A 873 -30.73 -6.05 8.57
C GLN A 873 -29.47 -6.38 7.75
N THR A 874 -29.16 -5.57 6.73
CA THR A 874 -27.95 -5.67 5.92
C THR A 874 -26.68 -5.36 6.70
N ARG A 875 -26.67 -4.34 7.57
CA ARG A 875 -25.53 -4.11 8.47
C ARG A 875 -25.33 -5.28 9.43
N VAL A 876 -26.40 -5.87 10.00
CA VAL A 876 -26.27 -7.09 10.83
C VAL A 876 -25.74 -8.27 10.02
N ASN A 877 -26.29 -8.54 8.83
CA ASN A 877 -25.80 -9.62 7.97
C ASN A 877 -24.32 -9.44 7.60
N SER A 878 -23.88 -8.21 7.29
CA SER A 878 -22.46 -7.91 6.98
C SER A 878 -21.53 -8.28 8.15
N ALA A 879 -21.87 -7.88 9.37
CA ALA A 879 -21.08 -8.21 10.55
C ALA A 879 -21.09 -9.73 10.83
N VAL A 880 -22.26 -10.39 10.71
CA VAL A 880 -22.44 -11.84 10.93
C VAL A 880 -21.51 -12.69 10.06
N ILE A 881 -21.25 -12.29 8.81
CA ILE A 881 -20.44 -13.07 7.86
C ILE A 881 -18.95 -12.72 7.85
N SER A 882 -18.53 -11.70 8.61
CA SER A 882 -17.18 -11.12 8.50
C SER A 882 -16.19 -11.64 9.55
N GLY A 883 -16.34 -12.87 10.04
CA GLY A 883 -15.46 -13.48 11.06
C GLY A 883 -15.55 -12.87 12.48
N THR A 884 -16.31 -11.78 12.62
CA THR A 884 -16.89 -11.21 13.85
C THR A 884 -15.96 -10.86 15.01
N VAL A 885 -15.73 -9.56 15.16
CA VAL A 885 -15.98 -8.86 16.43
C VAL A 885 -17.39 -8.28 16.34
N PHE A 886 -18.34 -8.79 17.12
CA PHE A 886 -19.78 -8.58 16.89
C PHE A 886 -20.35 -7.51 17.84
N LEU A 887 -20.02 -6.25 17.55
CA LEU A 887 -20.39 -5.10 18.37
C LEU A 887 -21.50 -4.25 17.71
N ASN A 888 -22.44 -3.78 18.51
CA ASN A 888 -23.38 -2.71 18.13
C ASN A 888 -22.80 -1.32 18.52
N SER A 889 -23.27 -0.24 17.91
CA SER A 889 -22.99 1.13 18.37
C SER A 889 -24.18 2.05 18.12
N ASP A 890 -25.38 1.59 18.49
CA ASP A 890 -26.56 2.45 18.49
C ASP A 890 -26.67 3.24 19.81
N ASN A 891 -27.21 4.46 19.72
CA ASN A 891 -27.62 5.22 20.88
C ASN A 891 -28.90 4.60 21.48
N VAL A 892 -28.81 4.09 22.72
CA VAL A 892 -29.94 3.47 23.41
C VAL A 892 -31.06 4.45 23.81
N SER A 893 -30.84 5.77 23.71
CA SER A 893 -31.89 6.77 23.91
C SER A 893 -32.81 6.96 22.69
N ASP A 894 -32.43 6.46 21.51
CA ASP A 894 -33.24 6.55 20.28
C ASP A 894 -34.29 5.41 20.22
N PRO A 895 -35.60 5.71 20.18
CA PRO A 895 -36.65 4.70 20.04
C PRO A 895 -36.54 3.84 18.77
N VAL A 896 -36.06 4.39 17.66
CA VAL A 896 -35.89 3.65 16.39
C VAL A 896 -34.75 2.65 16.53
N ALA A 897 -33.60 3.11 17.02
CA ALA A 897 -32.46 2.26 17.29
C ALA A 897 -32.77 1.16 18.33
N GLN A 898 -33.53 1.49 19.39
CA GLN A 898 -34.04 0.49 20.35
C GLN A 898 -34.90 -0.58 19.68
N ASP A 899 -35.81 -0.22 18.78
CA ASP A 899 -36.66 -1.16 18.05
C ASP A 899 -35.84 -2.05 17.11
N TYR A 900 -34.89 -1.47 16.36
CA TYR A 900 -34.02 -2.20 15.45
C TYR A 900 -33.10 -3.17 16.21
N MET A 901 -32.49 -2.74 17.32
CA MET A 901 -31.72 -3.63 18.21
C MET A 901 -32.56 -4.79 18.72
N LYS A 902 -33.79 -4.53 19.21
CA LYS A 902 -34.68 -5.58 19.74
C LYS A 902 -35.13 -6.57 18.67
N LYS A 903 -35.36 -6.12 17.43
CA LYS A 903 -35.76 -6.97 16.29
C LYS A 903 -34.60 -7.78 15.71
N LEU A 904 -33.47 -7.13 15.43
CA LEU A 904 -32.39 -7.74 14.66
C LEU A 904 -31.41 -8.51 15.55
N LEU A 905 -30.91 -7.88 16.62
CA LEU A 905 -29.84 -8.43 17.46
C LEU A 905 -30.31 -9.57 18.39
N THR A 906 -31.61 -9.86 18.47
CA THR A 906 -32.14 -10.96 19.29
C THR A 906 -32.49 -12.22 18.50
N ASN A 907 -32.29 -12.24 17.17
CA ASN A 907 -32.56 -13.41 16.34
C ASN A 907 -31.56 -14.55 16.65
N LYS A 908 -32.05 -15.59 17.33
CA LYS A 908 -31.28 -16.78 17.73
C LYS A 908 -30.63 -17.53 16.57
N GLN A 909 -31.22 -17.51 15.37
CA GLN A 909 -30.67 -18.25 14.22
C GLN A 909 -29.50 -17.50 13.59
N VAL A 910 -29.65 -16.18 13.39
CA VAL A 910 -28.60 -15.30 12.87
C VAL A 910 -27.44 -15.19 13.85
N ASN A 911 -27.72 -15.01 15.15
CA ASN A 911 -26.68 -14.99 16.18
C ASN A 911 -25.94 -16.34 16.29
N ALA A 912 -26.61 -17.47 16.04
CA ALA A 912 -25.94 -18.77 15.99
C ALA A 912 -25.02 -18.97 14.77
N VAL A 913 -25.15 -18.13 13.73
CA VAL A 913 -24.16 -18.03 12.64
C VAL A 913 -22.99 -17.15 13.08
N ALA A 914 -23.25 -15.94 13.57
CA ALA A 914 -22.21 -15.02 14.04
C ALA A 914 -21.30 -15.65 15.10
N LEU A 915 -21.88 -16.36 16.07
CA LEU A 915 -21.16 -17.03 17.17
C LEU A 915 -20.22 -18.17 16.74
N LYS A 916 -20.14 -18.50 15.45
CA LYS A 916 -19.10 -19.35 14.87
C LYS A 916 -17.73 -18.65 14.88
N GLY A 917 -17.71 -17.36 14.51
CA GLY A 917 -16.47 -16.63 14.26
C GLY A 917 -15.76 -17.00 12.96
N GLU A 918 -16.50 -17.59 12.01
CA GLU A 918 -16.03 -18.07 10.70
C GLU A 918 -16.44 -17.04 9.63
N ALA A 919 -15.48 -16.50 8.87
CA ALA A 919 -15.75 -15.60 7.75
C ALA A 919 -16.33 -16.36 6.54
N PHE A 920 -17.23 -15.72 5.80
CA PHE A 920 -17.79 -16.29 4.58
C PHE A 920 -16.90 -15.94 3.38
N ARG A 921 -16.66 -16.92 2.51
CA ARG A 921 -15.89 -16.80 1.28
C ARG A 921 -16.77 -16.19 0.18
N PRO A 922 -16.28 -15.24 -0.64
CA PRO A 922 -17.05 -14.69 -1.76
C PRO A 922 -17.30 -15.78 -2.81
N VAL A 923 -18.39 -15.66 -3.58
CA VAL A 923 -18.64 -16.55 -4.72
C VAL A 923 -17.88 -16.07 -5.97
N GLU A 924 -17.84 -14.76 -6.23
CA GLU A 924 -17.10 -14.14 -7.33
C GLU A 924 -16.01 -13.18 -6.80
N GLY A 925 -14.95 -12.95 -7.59
CA GLY A 925 -13.88 -12.03 -7.22
C GLY A 925 -13.51 -11.01 -8.30
N ASN A 926 -14.33 -10.83 -9.34
CA ASN A 926 -14.12 -9.88 -10.44
C ASN A 926 -14.83 -8.53 -10.21
N THR A 927 -15.03 -8.11 -8.96
CA THR A 927 -15.86 -6.94 -8.61
C THR A 927 -15.13 -5.60 -8.65
N GLY A 928 -13.92 -5.54 -9.21
CA GLY A 928 -13.11 -4.32 -9.27
C GLY A 928 -12.82 -3.78 -7.87
N THR A 929 -13.29 -2.57 -7.57
CA THR A 929 -13.24 -1.93 -6.24
C THR A 929 -14.49 -2.21 -5.38
N ALA A 930 -15.53 -2.85 -5.93
CA ALA A 930 -16.77 -3.15 -5.21
C ALA A 930 -16.70 -4.47 -4.42
N ALA A 931 -17.70 -4.73 -3.59
CA ALA A 931 -17.93 -6.01 -2.92
C ALA A 931 -18.59 -7.06 -3.83
N ALA A 932 -18.32 -8.34 -3.56
CA ALA A 932 -19.19 -9.42 -3.96
C ALA A 932 -20.58 -9.26 -3.31
N ASP A 933 -21.63 -9.71 -4.00
CA ASP A 933 -23.02 -9.68 -3.52
C ASP A 933 -23.51 -11.03 -3.01
N VAL A 934 -22.72 -12.10 -3.19
CA VAL A 934 -22.99 -13.46 -2.69
C VAL A 934 -21.76 -14.01 -1.96
N PHE A 935 -21.97 -14.44 -0.71
CA PHE A 935 -20.95 -15.07 0.13
C PHE A 935 -21.45 -16.40 0.69
N VAL A 936 -20.55 -17.36 0.88
CA VAL A 936 -20.85 -18.73 1.33
C VAL A 936 -19.90 -19.22 2.42
N LEU A 937 -20.43 -19.98 3.38
CA LEU A 937 -19.68 -20.70 4.41
C LEU A 937 -20.14 -22.16 4.46
N LYS A 938 -19.20 -23.10 4.62
CA LYS A 938 -19.49 -24.54 4.69
C LYS A 938 -19.28 -25.09 6.11
N ASP A 939 -20.39 -25.31 6.83
CA ASP A 939 -20.39 -25.96 8.15
C ASP A 939 -20.67 -27.46 8.02
N LYS A 940 -19.60 -28.23 7.81
CA LYS A 940 -19.60 -29.70 7.75
C LYS A 940 -20.45 -30.25 6.58
N LYS A 941 -21.76 -30.35 6.77
CA LYS A 941 -22.75 -30.80 5.76
C LYS A 941 -23.78 -29.73 5.38
N ASP A 942 -23.87 -28.67 6.18
CA ASP A 942 -24.77 -27.55 5.96
C ASP A 942 -23.94 -26.40 5.37
N TYR A 943 -24.56 -25.60 4.52
CA TYR A 943 -23.98 -24.38 3.98
C TYR A 943 -24.77 -23.19 4.53
N TYR A 944 -24.10 -22.06 4.68
CA TYR A 944 -24.73 -20.77 4.94
C TYR A 944 -24.45 -19.86 3.77
N LEU A 945 -25.46 -19.15 3.30
CA LEU A 945 -25.39 -18.30 2.11
C LEU A 945 -25.97 -16.93 2.44
N ALA A 946 -25.19 -15.88 2.20
CA ALA A 946 -25.64 -14.49 2.28
C ALA A 946 -25.75 -13.90 0.88
N VAL A 947 -26.85 -13.20 0.60
CA VAL A 947 -27.13 -12.56 -0.69
C VAL A 947 -27.55 -11.11 -0.44
N PHE A 948 -26.91 -10.16 -1.11
CA PHE A 948 -27.01 -8.73 -0.83
C PHE A 948 -27.59 -7.92 -2.00
N ASN A 949 -28.24 -6.81 -1.67
CA ASN A 949 -28.59 -5.74 -2.58
C ASN A 949 -28.00 -4.42 -2.05
N TYR A 950 -27.06 -3.84 -2.81
CA TYR A 950 -26.37 -2.59 -2.46
C TYR A 950 -27.02 -1.34 -3.09
N THR A 951 -28.12 -1.49 -3.84
CA THR A 951 -28.92 -0.37 -4.36
C THR A 951 -30.20 -0.16 -3.53
N PHE A 952 -30.85 0.99 -3.69
CA PHE A 952 -32.14 1.29 -3.05
C PHE A 952 -33.37 0.80 -3.84
N ASP A 953 -33.16 0.27 -5.05
CA ASP A 953 -34.21 -0.36 -5.86
C ASP A 953 -34.39 -1.84 -5.52
N ALA A 954 -35.55 -2.41 -5.82
CA ALA A 954 -35.78 -3.84 -5.66
C ALA A 954 -35.00 -4.65 -6.72
N ALA A 955 -34.23 -5.65 -6.27
CA ALA A 955 -33.40 -6.49 -7.12
C ALA A 955 -33.88 -7.95 -7.09
N THR A 956 -33.56 -8.72 -8.14
CA THR A 956 -33.65 -10.19 -8.08
C THR A 956 -32.30 -10.77 -8.49
N LYS A 957 -31.69 -11.53 -7.57
CA LYS A 957 -30.40 -12.20 -7.73
C LYS A 957 -30.65 -13.69 -8.00
N THR A 958 -29.83 -14.31 -8.85
CA THR A 958 -29.88 -15.76 -9.11
C THR A 958 -28.53 -16.36 -8.74
N VAL A 959 -28.52 -17.19 -7.70
CA VAL A 959 -27.31 -17.87 -7.23
C VAL A 959 -27.25 -19.26 -7.84
N ASP A 960 -26.23 -19.52 -8.65
CA ASP A 960 -25.87 -20.89 -9.04
C ASP A 960 -25.24 -21.62 -7.84
N LEU A 961 -25.87 -22.72 -7.44
CA LEU A 961 -25.52 -23.43 -6.21
C LEU A 961 -24.23 -24.27 -6.40
N ALA A 962 -23.92 -24.70 -7.62
CA ALA A 962 -22.65 -25.37 -7.91
C ALA A 962 -21.48 -24.37 -7.93
N ARG A 963 -21.67 -23.18 -8.49
CA ARG A 963 -20.72 -22.05 -8.43
C ARG A 963 -20.46 -21.63 -6.98
N ALA A 964 -21.50 -21.62 -6.13
CA ALA A 964 -21.39 -21.41 -4.68
C ALA A 964 -20.79 -22.61 -3.90
N GLY A 965 -20.33 -23.68 -4.57
CA GLY A 965 -19.67 -24.84 -3.94
C GLY A 965 -20.61 -25.85 -3.28
N ILE A 966 -21.93 -25.71 -3.47
CA ILE A 966 -22.99 -26.57 -2.90
C ILE A 966 -23.26 -27.72 -3.89
N LEU A 967 -22.22 -28.54 -4.11
CA LEU A 967 -22.19 -29.57 -5.14
C LEU A 967 -23.08 -30.79 -4.84
N GLY A 968 -23.59 -31.42 -5.90
CA GLY A 968 -24.09 -32.81 -5.88
C GLY A 968 -25.53 -33.05 -5.41
N ALA A 969 -26.26 -32.02 -5.01
CA ALA A 969 -27.64 -32.17 -4.52
C ALA A 969 -28.69 -31.98 -5.65
N SER A 970 -29.54 -32.98 -5.88
CA SER A 970 -30.66 -32.90 -6.84
C SER A 970 -31.85 -32.08 -6.34
N GLU A 971 -31.90 -31.81 -5.04
CA GLU A 971 -32.77 -30.84 -4.36
C GLU A 971 -32.14 -30.47 -3.02
N VAL A 972 -31.97 -29.17 -2.75
CA VAL A 972 -31.56 -28.64 -1.44
C VAL A 972 -32.75 -28.07 -0.67
N THR A 973 -32.64 -28.02 0.66
CA THR A 973 -33.59 -27.29 1.51
C THR A 973 -32.96 -25.99 1.96
N VAL A 974 -33.54 -24.86 1.54
CA VAL A 974 -33.03 -23.50 1.78
C VAL A 974 -33.92 -22.85 2.83
N THR A 975 -33.39 -22.52 4.00
CA THR A 975 -34.13 -21.90 5.11
C THR A 975 -33.65 -20.48 5.32
N ASN A 976 -34.54 -19.51 5.14
CA ASN A 976 -34.27 -18.10 5.43
C ASN A 976 -34.19 -17.90 6.96
N LEU A 977 -33.06 -17.43 7.49
CA LEU A 977 -32.81 -17.34 8.95
C LEU A 977 -33.49 -16.15 9.62
N TRP A 978 -34.01 -15.19 8.85
CA TRP A 978 -34.79 -14.05 9.35
C TRP A 978 -36.27 -14.40 9.54
N THR A 979 -36.80 -15.37 8.79
CA THR A 979 -38.21 -15.78 8.85
C THR A 979 -38.44 -17.24 9.27
N ASN A 980 -37.37 -18.04 9.38
CA ASN A 980 -37.40 -19.50 9.60
C ASN A 980 -38.29 -20.26 8.59
N LYS A 981 -38.45 -19.72 7.36
CA LYS A 981 -39.24 -20.35 6.29
C LYS A 981 -38.34 -21.19 5.38
N PRO A 982 -38.61 -22.49 5.21
CA PRO A 982 -37.92 -23.34 4.25
C PRO A 982 -38.56 -23.25 2.85
N VAL A 983 -37.72 -23.22 1.82
CA VAL A 983 -38.07 -23.39 0.42
C VAL A 983 -37.19 -24.49 -0.22
N LYS A 984 -37.49 -24.87 -1.46
CA LYS A 984 -36.73 -25.84 -2.24
C LYS A 984 -36.03 -25.16 -3.41
N ALA A 985 -34.78 -25.55 -3.64
CA ALA A 985 -33.98 -25.16 -4.80
C ALA A 985 -33.26 -26.40 -5.35
N LYS A 986 -32.68 -26.29 -6.55
CA LYS A 986 -31.97 -27.39 -7.22
C LYS A 986 -30.58 -26.95 -7.67
N GLU A 987 -30.48 -26.50 -8.93
CA GLU A 987 -29.26 -25.97 -9.55
C GLU A 987 -29.07 -24.49 -9.18
N GLN A 988 -30.16 -23.73 -9.15
CA GLN A 988 -30.17 -22.30 -8.87
C GLN A 988 -31.12 -21.95 -7.71
N LEU A 989 -30.80 -20.87 -6.99
CA LEU A 989 -31.65 -20.20 -6.01
C LEU A 989 -31.91 -18.76 -6.46
N THR A 990 -33.14 -18.46 -6.83
CA THR A 990 -33.59 -17.08 -7.09
C THR A 990 -33.96 -16.40 -5.76
N VAL A 991 -33.43 -15.20 -5.55
CA VAL A 991 -33.64 -14.37 -4.36
C VAL A 991 -34.10 -12.99 -4.80
N SER A 992 -35.38 -12.66 -4.54
CA SER A 992 -35.87 -11.29 -4.65
C SER A 992 -35.56 -10.53 -3.37
N LEU A 993 -35.04 -9.31 -3.51
CA LEU A 993 -34.62 -8.41 -2.45
C LEU A 993 -35.28 -7.05 -2.64
N GLU A 994 -35.78 -6.47 -1.55
CA GLU A 994 -36.14 -5.06 -1.50
C GLU A 994 -34.89 -4.16 -1.58
N GLY A 995 -35.09 -2.85 -1.71
CA GLY A 995 -34.01 -1.87 -1.62
C GLY A 995 -33.22 -1.99 -0.33
N ALA A 996 -31.88 -1.91 -0.42
CA ALA A 996 -30.93 -2.09 0.68
C ALA A 996 -31.00 -3.43 1.43
N GLN A 997 -31.79 -4.40 0.95
CA GLN A 997 -32.06 -5.64 1.66
C GLN A 997 -31.00 -6.72 1.38
N SER A 998 -30.75 -7.56 2.37
CA SER A 998 -29.98 -8.79 2.20
C SER A 998 -30.61 -9.92 3.00
N MET A 999 -30.37 -11.16 2.55
CA MET A 999 -30.92 -12.37 3.12
C MET A 999 -29.82 -13.34 3.50
N LEU A 1000 -29.92 -13.90 4.71
CA LEU A 1000 -29.07 -14.96 5.21
C LEU A 1000 -29.86 -16.28 5.24
N TYR A 1001 -29.31 -17.31 4.60
CA TYR A 1001 -29.90 -18.63 4.47
C TYR A 1001 -29.03 -19.71 5.10
N LYS A 1002 -29.67 -20.75 5.63
CA LYS A 1002 -29.07 -22.07 5.82
C LYS A 1002 -29.53 -23.01 4.72
N ILE A 1003 -28.61 -23.70 4.06
CA ILE A 1003 -28.86 -24.65 2.98
C ILE A 1003 -28.39 -26.03 3.44
N THR A 1004 -29.32 -26.98 3.51
CA THR A 1004 -29.01 -28.39 3.81
C THR A 1004 -29.19 -29.21 2.55
N ALA A 1005 -28.08 -29.80 2.07
CA ALA A 1005 -28.10 -30.87 1.08
C ALA A 1005 -28.65 -32.17 1.71
N LYS A 1006 -29.27 -33.02 0.88
CA LYS A 1006 -29.81 -34.33 1.26
C LYS A 1006 -28.74 -35.42 1.17
#